data_AF-A0A850MSI7-F1
#
_entry.id   AF-A0A850MSI7-F1
#
_cell.length_a   1.000
_cell.length_b   1.000
_cell.length_c   1.000
_cell.angle_alpha   90.00
_cell.angle_beta   90.00
_cell.angle_gamma   90.00
#
_symmetry.space_group_name_H-M   'P 1'
#
loop_
_entity.id
_entity.type
_entity.pdbx_description
1 polymer ?
#
loop_
_entity_poly.entity_id
_entity_poly.type
_entity_poly.pdbx_seq_one_letter_code
_entity_poly.pdbx_strand_id
1 'polypeptide(L)'
;MSEKKKPKRRFFSRQFETIFFVILILSVFSIFLFVAIKDIFPNNGGYTRNIFFIKPTETGEPGYFIAIDEINPTKDNIPVDWILHGRGNLTVFNNNQSAVWAVKSYLDPDDVIKLYAIFIEPRVTISESVGPFYPTQSYVDNPIMIPYIKARPTQAGPTRFLTILFPLNASQTLPNITTDSNAGVTYIGANDLILSQDAANMRSFDNFTTNAEMLFLRLNTSEISSFILRNGRFLSHQNRTYLDSEQSLSLNLGYQSSNISGMLWINSPTIISLWVPKTPKKTVLNGENLTVFYNPATQILQFPVWGNGSLLISFDPVKSWSPSSSPLNLEKTQPPPMKDLPLKNFGSHPYLYFNETTLTTLRNRVLTENPWQGWFSRIETNAINHLADVISTMGANARFEPTLNLAFTGVIRENLTYINKAKEFLQSMDQITDYDSHLSRGRACSHYSVAYDMIYQDLSVVERAEIAAKLGNHTLPLIEKMPVVPRNNHIGIVASGIGLAGLVLDKSDWVTQAISGINGYFTTSFAAEGGNYEGYSYAGYFLESGLKFFYGLQNVGEKNYFADPKFLSFINNTINSLTPLASITLFEDSNTNPQNIEGLLWAAGSIYPYMPLLSNYSQWVYEKRLLNDALSYDGTYLNSFETSNYNGLVTRVCMYSMNITAVQPPLETIIVWPDSGLAFFRSDWGQDALYLSITCKNKSDFQYHAHYDENSFEIWAYGAWLATNPGYPGFGHGEYDWITSTEASNTILLNNEGQQQVNGEGFQEYFVSSEIDGVVASANSIYSSPGNFALNNYFLGVIIFIFTNLAVSAFIIIYLRRRGYKTNIVFIPQKEKPSISSIKSKNLVLKTHLIIGFGLIFGVIISLASFFLFSNPYLQAYTLGKHSHIVDLMPILEISLLIIIIPLLILVIAFKFKMQKSIVRRIAIFSSNLKGPHLPQLKDSIKLSYFPQTFFLLIFIPLMMFFYVPLLQNIVHHICTEGGSLIDIQNYIISTLDRYILLFALTFLLYLPFKIYGIYLGGRSISDKTGQPTSDGVLMLTASYLLTLTLTILVTFYFTLLFFYILNFLGVSFFVSSS
;
A
#
# COMPACT_ATOMS: atom_id res chain seq x y z
N MET A 1 -56.62 -30.57 -61.16
CA MET A 1 -55.86 -29.44 -60.60
C MET A 1 -55.47 -29.79 -59.17
N SER A 2 -54.21 -30.18 -58.92
CA SER A 2 -53.74 -30.44 -57.55
C SER A 2 -52.93 -29.24 -57.06
N GLU A 3 -53.35 -28.66 -55.93
CA GLU A 3 -52.58 -27.65 -55.21
C GLU A 3 -51.24 -28.25 -54.78
N LYS A 4 -50.16 -27.84 -55.44
CA LYS A 4 -48.80 -28.06 -54.95
C LYS A 4 -48.61 -27.24 -53.67
N LYS A 5 -48.77 -27.89 -52.51
CA LYS A 5 -48.37 -27.36 -51.20
C LYS A 5 -46.93 -26.84 -51.28
N LYS A 6 -46.75 -25.52 -51.14
CA LYS A 6 -45.45 -24.86 -51.04
C LYS A 6 -44.65 -25.49 -49.88
N PRO A 7 -43.37 -25.85 -50.06
CA PRO A 7 -42.55 -26.35 -48.96
C PRO A 7 -42.39 -25.25 -47.88
N LYS A 8 -42.82 -25.57 -46.64
CA LYS A 8 -42.80 -24.65 -45.50
C LYS A 8 -41.35 -24.19 -45.19
N ARG A 9 -41.17 -22.88 -44.99
CA ARG A 9 -39.98 -22.13 -44.53
C ARG A 9 -39.43 -22.55 -43.14
N ARG A 10 -39.45 -23.83 -42.76
CA ARG A 10 -39.09 -24.30 -41.40
C ARG A 10 -37.59 -24.39 -41.12
N PHE A 11 -36.72 -24.36 -42.13
CA PHE A 11 -35.28 -24.63 -41.92
C PHE A 11 -34.51 -23.42 -41.37
N PHE A 12 -34.90 -22.19 -41.74
CA PHE A 12 -34.24 -20.97 -41.26
C PHE A 12 -34.63 -20.59 -39.82
N SER A 13 -35.80 -20.99 -39.30
CA SER A 13 -36.17 -20.63 -37.92
C SER A 13 -35.33 -21.38 -36.89
N ARG A 14 -35.04 -22.68 -37.09
CA ARG A 14 -34.33 -23.48 -36.08
C ARG A 14 -32.88 -23.09 -35.84
N GLN A 15 -32.13 -22.69 -36.89
CA GLN A 15 -30.76 -22.20 -36.70
C GLN A 15 -30.75 -20.83 -36.02
N PHE A 16 -31.74 -19.99 -36.33
CA PHE A 16 -31.93 -18.70 -35.67
C PHE A 16 -32.32 -18.88 -34.19
N GLU A 17 -33.25 -19.78 -33.90
CA GLU A 17 -33.63 -20.18 -32.53
C GLU A 17 -32.42 -20.69 -31.74
N THR A 18 -31.51 -21.46 -32.36
CA THR A 18 -30.32 -21.98 -31.68
C THR A 18 -29.31 -20.87 -31.36
N ILE A 19 -29.02 -19.98 -32.31
CA ILE A 19 -28.09 -18.86 -32.09
C ILE A 19 -28.65 -17.90 -31.03
N PHE A 20 -29.94 -17.57 -31.15
CA PHE A 20 -30.63 -16.74 -30.16
C PHE A 20 -30.58 -17.37 -28.76
N PHE A 21 -30.81 -18.69 -28.66
CA PHE A 21 -30.76 -19.41 -27.39
C PHE A 21 -29.35 -19.42 -26.78
N VAL A 22 -28.29 -19.58 -27.57
CA VAL A 22 -26.90 -19.50 -27.07
C VAL A 22 -26.58 -18.09 -26.56
N ILE A 23 -26.96 -17.04 -27.30
CA ILE A 23 -26.77 -15.65 -26.87
C ILE A 23 -27.55 -15.38 -25.57
N LEU A 24 -28.79 -15.88 -25.47
CA LEU A 24 -29.60 -15.75 -24.26
C LEU A 24 -28.94 -16.43 -23.06
N ILE A 25 -28.44 -17.66 -23.22
CA ILE A 25 -27.70 -18.38 -22.16
C ILE A 25 -26.47 -17.59 -21.72
N LEU A 26 -25.65 -17.13 -22.66
CA LEU A 26 -24.44 -16.35 -22.34
C LEU A 26 -24.78 -15.04 -21.64
N SER A 27 -25.89 -14.39 -22.02
CA SER A 27 -26.34 -13.15 -21.39
C SER A 27 -26.86 -13.39 -19.98
N VAL A 28 -27.71 -14.40 -19.78
CA VAL A 28 -28.23 -14.79 -18.45
C VAL A 28 -27.08 -15.21 -17.53
N PHE A 29 -26.09 -15.95 -18.05
CA PHE A 29 -24.92 -16.35 -17.28
C PHE A 29 -24.03 -15.16 -16.93
N SER A 30 -23.82 -14.21 -17.84
CA SER A 30 -23.04 -12.99 -17.53
C SER A 30 -23.72 -12.16 -16.44
N ILE A 31 -25.05 -12.09 -16.45
CA ILE A 31 -25.84 -11.46 -15.38
C ILE A 31 -25.69 -12.24 -14.06
N PHE A 32 -25.79 -13.58 -14.10
CA PHE A 32 -25.62 -14.41 -12.91
C PHE A 32 -24.21 -14.29 -12.32
N LEU A 33 -23.18 -14.33 -13.16
CA LEU A 33 -21.79 -14.14 -12.75
C LEU A 33 -21.59 -12.74 -12.15
N PHE A 34 -22.19 -11.70 -12.73
CA PHE A 34 -22.15 -10.35 -12.16
C PHE A 34 -22.79 -10.29 -10.76
N VAL A 35 -23.96 -10.92 -10.59
CA VAL A 35 -24.61 -11.01 -9.27
C VAL A 35 -23.74 -11.78 -8.29
N ALA A 36 -23.22 -12.95 -8.68
CA ALA A 36 -22.34 -13.76 -7.84
C ALA A 36 -21.07 -13.00 -7.45
N ILE A 37 -20.41 -12.31 -8.39
CA ILE A 37 -19.20 -11.53 -8.11
C ILE A 37 -19.50 -10.39 -7.14
N LYS A 38 -20.66 -9.73 -7.25
CA LYS A 38 -21.09 -8.70 -6.29
C LYS A 38 -21.32 -9.27 -4.88
N ASP A 39 -21.80 -10.51 -4.78
CA ASP A 39 -21.98 -11.19 -3.51
C ASP A 39 -20.65 -11.70 -2.92
N ILE A 40 -19.68 -12.03 -3.77
CA ILE A 40 -18.34 -12.50 -3.37
C ILE A 40 -17.41 -11.35 -2.99
N PHE A 41 -17.54 -10.20 -3.65
CA PHE A 41 -16.76 -9.00 -3.37
C PHE A 41 -17.67 -7.90 -2.83
N PRO A 42 -18.10 -8.01 -1.57
CA PRO A 42 -18.98 -7.03 -0.99
C PRO A 42 -18.29 -5.66 -0.96
N ASN A 43 -19.06 -4.65 -1.33
CA ASN A 43 -18.73 -3.27 -1.07
C ASN A 43 -19.19 -2.96 0.36
N ASN A 44 -18.31 -3.03 1.36
CA ASN A 44 -18.74 -2.70 2.72
C ASN A 44 -18.80 -1.18 2.96
N GLY A 45 -18.35 -0.38 1.98
CA GLY A 45 -18.22 1.06 2.09
C GLY A 45 -16.89 1.44 2.71
N GLY A 46 -16.92 2.38 3.64
CA GLY A 46 -15.82 2.80 4.48
C GLY A 46 -16.28 3.95 5.38
N TYR A 47 -15.34 4.75 5.89
CA TYR A 47 -15.70 5.87 6.73
C TYR A 47 -14.70 7.03 6.66
N THR A 48 -15.18 8.20 7.09
CA THR A 48 -14.36 9.40 7.31
C THR A 48 -14.29 9.69 8.80
N ARG A 49 -13.09 9.84 9.35
CA ARG A 49 -12.83 10.18 10.75
C ARG A 49 -12.43 11.64 10.87
N ASN A 50 -13.12 12.35 11.74
CA ASN A 50 -12.78 13.71 12.13
C ASN A 50 -12.28 13.66 13.57
N ILE A 51 -11.07 14.13 13.85
CA ILE A 51 -10.59 14.29 15.23
C ILE A 51 -10.44 15.77 15.52
N PHE A 52 -11.06 16.24 16.60
CA PHE A 52 -10.87 17.57 17.14
C PHE A 52 -10.18 17.49 18.49
N PHE A 53 -9.10 18.26 18.67
CA PHE A 53 -8.45 18.44 19.95
C PHE A 53 -8.93 19.74 20.58
N ILE A 54 -9.71 19.61 21.65
CA ILE A 54 -10.21 20.73 22.44
C ILE A 54 -9.18 21.05 23.54
N LYS A 55 -8.52 22.20 23.40
CA LYS A 55 -7.42 22.60 24.29
C LYS A 55 -7.95 23.07 25.64
N PRO A 56 -7.22 22.84 26.74
CA PRO A 56 -7.57 23.44 28.03
C PRO A 56 -7.42 24.97 27.94
N THR A 57 -8.38 25.73 28.47
CA THR A 57 -8.33 27.21 28.46
C THR A 57 -7.71 27.78 29.74
N GLU A 58 -7.86 27.06 30.85
CA GLU A 58 -7.35 27.43 32.15
C GLU A 58 -6.57 26.29 32.80
N THR A 59 -5.67 26.62 33.74
CA THR A 59 -4.94 25.63 34.52
C THR A 59 -5.90 24.75 35.33
N GLY A 60 -5.87 23.45 35.10
CA GLY A 60 -6.71 22.47 35.77
C GLY A 60 -7.97 22.08 34.99
N GLU A 61 -8.38 22.83 33.97
CA GLU A 61 -9.42 22.39 33.04
C GLU A 61 -8.90 21.21 32.19
N PRO A 62 -9.68 20.14 32.01
CA PRO A 62 -9.25 19.03 31.16
C PRO A 62 -9.39 19.40 29.68
N GLY A 63 -8.29 19.30 28.93
CA GLY A 63 -8.38 19.18 27.47
C GLY A 63 -8.90 17.79 27.07
N TYR A 64 -9.50 17.68 25.90
CA TYR A 64 -10.13 16.44 25.45
C TYR A 64 -10.19 16.32 23.93
N PHE A 65 -10.52 15.13 23.43
CA PHE A 65 -10.66 14.88 22.00
C PHE A 65 -12.10 14.54 21.65
N ILE A 66 -12.54 14.94 20.46
CA ILE A 66 -13.81 14.54 19.86
C ILE A 66 -13.47 13.76 18.60
N ALA A 67 -13.91 12.50 18.52
CA ALA A 67 -13.81 11.69 17.32
C ALA A 67 -15.20 11.58 16.67
N ILE A 68 -15.28 11.90 15.38
CA ILE A 68 -16.52 11.80 14.61
C ILE A 68 -16.30 10.93 13.39
N ASP A 69 -16.92 9.75 13.41
CA ASP A 69 -16.83 8.77 12.35
C ASP A 69 -18.11 8.74 11.54
N GLU A 70 -17.99 9.18 10.30
CA GLU A 70 -19.07 9.18 9.32
C GLU A 70 -18.98 7.91 8.50
N ILE A 71 -19.81 6.95 8.87
CA ILE A 71 -19.88 5.68 8.16
C ILE A 71 -20.61 5.93 6.84
N ASN A 72 -19.99 5.54 5.74
CA ASN A 72 -20.58 5.57 4.41
C ASN A 72 -20.81 4.12 3.95
N PRO A 73 -21.77 3.39 4.58
CA PRO A 73 -22.00 2.01 4.21
C PRO A 73 -22.71 1.98 2.86
N THR A 74 -22.41 0.99 2.01
CA THR A 74 -23.16 0.86 0.75
C THR A 74 -24.49 0.14 0.88
N LYS A 75 -24.75 -0.41 2.08
CA LYS A 75 -26.02 -1.03 2.47
C LYS A 75 -26.40 -0.51 3.84
N ASP A 76 -27.66 -0.09 3.98
CA ASP A 76 -28.18 0.54 5.19
C ASP A 76 -28.14 -0.35 6.46
N ASN A 77 -27.82 -1.64 6.37
CA ASN A 77 -27.91 -2.59 7.49
C ASN A 77 -26.60 -3.34 7.81
N ILE A 78 -25.44 -2.76 7.50
CA ILE A 78 -24.16 -3.41 7.83
C ILE A 78 -23.87 -3.21 9.34
N PRO A 79 -23.57 -4.28 10.10
CA PRO A 79 -23.07 -4.15 11.47
C PRO A 79 -21.80 -3.31 11.51
N VAL A 80 -21.72 -2.33 12.40
CA VAL A 80 -20.53 -1.50 12.59
C VAL A 80 -20.02 -1.70 14.01
N ASP A 81 -18.73 -1.98 14.17
CA ASP A 81 -18.08 -2.00 15.47
C ASP A 81 -17.01 -0.92 15.53
N TRP A 82 -17.18 0.01 16.47
CA TRP A 82 -16.16 1.00 16.80
C TRP A 82 -15.24 0.45 17.89
N ILE A 83 -13.94 0.43 17.64
CA ILE A 83 -12.95 -0.27 18.47
C ILE A 83 -12.05 0.72 19.21
N LEU A 84 -11.82 0.44 20.50
CA LEU A 84 -10.83 1.16 21.31
C LEU A 84 -10.12 0.22 22.28
N HIS A 85 -8.82 0.09 22.07
CA HIS A 85 -7.82 -0.56 22.92
C HIS A 85 -7.26 0.46 23.89
N GLY A 86 -7.62 0.31 25.17
CA GLY A 86 -7.12 1.16 26.24
C GLY A 86 -6.20 0.42 27.22
N ARG A 87 -5.33 1.15 27.90
CA ARG A 87 -4.39 0.61 28.88
C ARG A 87 -4.98 0.59 30.28
N GLY A 88 -4.58 -0.40 31.07
CA GLY A 88 -5.00 -0.53 32.47
C GLY A 88 -6.36 -1.22 32.62
N ASN A 89 -7.08 -0.88 33.69
CA ASN A 89 -8.33 -1.54 34.04
C ASN A 89 -9.51 -0.90 33.30
N LEU A 90 -10.25 -1.70 32.54
CA LEU A 90 -11.48 -1.30 31.87
C LEU A 90 -12.68 -1.39 32.83
N THR A 91 -13.58 -0.42 32.75
CA THR A 91 -14.91 -0.46 33.35
C THR A 91 -15.92 0.10 32.37
N VAL A 92 -16.90 -0.70 31.96
CA VAL A 92 -18.06 -0.25 31.17
C VAL A 92 -19.15 0.24 32.11
N PHE A 93 -19.70 1.43 31.85
CA PHE A 93 -20.76 2.00 32.67
C PHE A 93 -22.11 1.32 32.40
N ASN A 94 -22.99 1.28 33.41
CA ASN A 94 -24.33 0.68 33.30
C ASN A 94 -25.23 1.33 32.22
N ASN A 95 -24.88 2.52 31.74
CA ASN A 95 -25.58 3.18 30.64
C ASN A 95 -25.29 2.53 29.27
N ASN A 96 -24.28 1.65 29.20
CA ASN A 96 -23.75 1.02 27.99
C ASN A 96 -23.38 2.00 26.86
N GLN A 97 -23.10 3.25 27.23
CA GLN A 97 -22.77 4.38 26.34
C GLN A 97 -21.41 4.98 26.69
N SER A 98 -20.73 4.44 27.70
CA SER A 98 -19.47 4.96 28.18
C SER A 98 -18.60 3.83 28.73
N ALA A 99 -17.29 3.98 28.55
CA ALA A 99 -16.28 3.13 29.16
C ALA A 99 -15.18 4.01 29.75
N VAL A 100 -14.50 3.51 30.78
CA VAL A 100 -13.30 4.14 31.33
C VAL A 100 -12.18 3.13 31.46
N TRP A 101 -10.98 3.55 31.08
CA TRP A 101 -9.74 2.87 31.40
C TRP A 101 -9.01 3.64 32.50
N ALA A 102 -8.47 2.93 33.48
CA ALA A 102 -7.69 3.51 34.56
C ALA A 102 -6.28 2.88 34.59
N VAL A 103 -5.25 3.70 34.38
CA VAL A 103 -3.84 3.28 34.32
C VAL A 103 -2.98 4.19 35.19
N LYS A 104 -1.89 3.66 35.74
CA LYS A 104 -0.95 4.43 36.56
C LYS A 104 -0.09 5.35 35.68
N SER A 105 0.24 6.55 36.17
CA SER A 105 1.08 7.51 35.45
C SER A 105 2.56 7.14 35.46
N TYR A 106 3.22 7.22 34.29
CA TYR A 106 4.67 7.41 34.04
C TYR A 106 5.45 8.05 35.20
N LEU A 107 4.88 9.13 35.73
CA LEU A 107 5.59 10.08 36.56
C LEU A 107 5.43 9.75 38.04
N ASP A 108 4.25 9.27 38.41
CA ASP A 108 3.89 8.88 39.77
C ASP A 108 2.98 7.65 39.74
N PRO A 109 3.45 6.47 40.20
CA PRO A 109 2.65 5.25 40.27
C PRO A 109 1.41 5.33 41.17
N ASP A 110 1.32 6.33 42.04
CA ASP A 110 0.16 6.59 42.88
C ASP A 110 -0.88 7.48 42.18
N ASP A 111 -0.50 8.17 41.10
CA ASP A 111 -1.45 8.87 40.23
C ASP A 111 -2.09 7.91 39.23
N VAL A 112 -3.42 7.93 39.17
CA VAL A 112 -4.23 7.09 38.29
C VAL A 112 -4.86 7.98 37.23
N ILE A 113 -4.34 7.86 36.02
CA ILE A 113 -4.84 8.55 34.84
C ILE A 113 -5.99 7.74 34.25
N LYS A 114 -7.05 8.45 33.87
CA LYS A 114 -8.26 7.85 33.31
C LYS A 114 -8.48 8.30 31.88
N LEU A 115 -8.90 7.39 31.02
CA LEU A 115 -9.45 7.69 29.70
C LEU A 115 -10.92 7.32 29.68
N TYR A 116 -11.80 8.31 29.59
CA TYR A 116 -13.23 8.07 29.36
C TYR A 116 -13.51 8.11 27.87
N ALA A 117 -14.21 7.10 27.35
CA ALA A 117 -14.81 7.10 26.02
C ALA A 117 -16.32 7.18 26.15
N ILE A 118 -16.94 8.21 25.56
CA ILE A 118 -18.35 8.53 25.74
C ILE A 118 -19.02 8.67 24.37
N PHE A 119 -19.94 7.77 24.07
CA PHE A 119 -20.70 7.75 22.82
C PHE A 119 -21.95 8.61 22.95
N ILE A 120 -21.96 9.75 22.27
CA ILE A 120 -23.08 10.69 22.26
C ILE A 120 -24.18 10.20 21.32
N GLU A 121 -23.78 9.86 20.11
CA GLU A 121 -24.60 9.19 19.10
C GLU A 121 -23.73 8.22 18.27
N PRO A 122 -24.31 7.14 17.73
CA PRO A 122 -25.66 6.66 18.03
C PRO A 122 -25.71 6.10 19.46
N ARG A 123 -26.87 5.57 19.86
CA ARG A 123 -26.90 4.66 21.01
C ARG A 123 -26.19 3.37 20.64
N VAL A 124 -25.24 2.94 21.47
CA VAL A 124 -24.45 1.73 21.26
C VAL A 124 -24.73 0.65 22.31
N THR A 125 -24.31 -0.57 21.98
CA THR A 125 -24.04 -1.65 22.93
C THR A 125 -22.53 -1.82 22.99
N ILE A 126 -21.94 -1.83 24.19
CA ILE A 126 -20.52 -2.06 24.37
C ILE A 126 -20.31 -3.53 24.75
N SER A 127 -19.39 -4.20 24.04
CA SER A 127 -18.86 -5.51 24.43
C SER A 127 -17.37 -5.41 24.71
N GLU A 128 -16.90 -6.18 25.69
CA GLU A 128 -15.50 -6.23 26.11
C GLU A 128 -14.78 -7.41 25.47
N SER A 129 -13.50 -7.23 25.19
CA SER A 129 -12.59 -8.28 24.72
C SER A 129 -11.17 -7.97 25.18
N VAL A 130 -10.21 -8.86 24.90
CA VAL A 130 -8.80 -8.68 25.24
C VAL A 130 -7.92 -8.99 24.04
N GLY A 131 -6.89 -8.18 23.83
CA GLY A 131 -5.91 -8.34 22.74
C GLY A 131 -4.48 -8.32 23.30
N PRO A 132 -3.52 -8.93 22.60
CA PRO A 132 -2.12 -8.87 22.97
C PRO A 132 -1.56 -7.46 22.70
N PHE A 133 -0.58 -7.07 23.50
CA PHE A 133 0.16 -5.83 23.35
C PHE A 133 1.65 -6.10 23.50
N TYR A 134 2.41 -5.71 22.48
CA TYR A 134 3.83 -5.91 22.30
C TYR A 134 4.57 -4.57 22.19
N PRO A 135 4.71 -3.84 23.29
CA PRO A 135 5.41 -2.56 23.29
C PRO A 135 6.91 -2.75 23.00
N THR A 136 7.48 -3.90 23.33
CA THR A 136 8.87 -4.27 23.03
C THR A 136 8.96 -5.74 22.63
N GLN A 137 10.05 -6.12 21.96
CA GLN A 137 10.33 -7.52 21.62
C GLN A 137 10.53 -8.42 22.86
N SER A 138 10.74 -7.87 24.05
CA SER A 138 10.82 -8.68 25.28
C SER A 138 9.52 -9.41 25.62
N TYR A 139 8.41 -9.05 24.96
CA TYR A 139 7.08 -9.62 25.18
C TYR A 139 6.66 -10.66 24.14
N VAL A 140 7.54 -11.07 23.21
CA VAL A 140 7.22 -12.05 22.15
C VAL A 140 6.49 -13.27 22.71
N ASP A 141 7.06 -13.87 23.77
CA ASP A 141 6.56 -15.11 24.35
C ASP A 141 5.43 -14.90 25.37
N ASN A 142 5.27 -13.67 25.88
CA ASN A 142 4.32 -13.34 26.94
C ASN A 142 3.74 -11.93 26.71
N PRO A 143 2.84 -11.74 25.74
CA PRO A 143 2.23 -10.45 25.50
C PRO A 143 1.51 -9.90 26.72
N ILE A 144 1.43 -8.59 26.83
CA ILE A 144 0.54 -7.96 27.80
C ILE A 144 -0.87 -8.02 27.23
N MET A 145 -1.79 -8.68 27.91
CA MET A 145 -3.19 -8.68 27.49
C MET A 145 -3.85 -7.38 27.93
N ILE A 146 -4.31 -6.57 26.99
CA ILE A 146 -5.01 -5.31 27.25
C ILE A 146 -6.49 -5.43 26.92
N PRO A 147 -7.39 -4.86 27.73
CA PRO A 147 -8.81 -4.87 27.45
C PRO A 147 -9.17 -3.81 26.39
N TYR A 148 -10.05 -4.19 25.48
CA TYR A 148 -10.62 -3.29 24.48
C TYR A 148 -12.13 -3.44 24.41
N ILE A 149 -12.78 -2.42 23.85
CA ILE A 149 -14.22 -2.45 23.60
C ILE A 149 -14.53 -2.55 22.12
N LYS A 150 -15.69 -3.14 21.81
CA LYS A 150 -16.43 -2.94 20.55
C LYS A 150 -17.74 -2.24 20.87
N ALA A 151 -17.92 -1.04 20.36
CA ALA A 151 -19.16 -0.28 20.48
C ALA A 151 -19.98 -0.43 19.20
N ARG A 152 -21.12 -1.11 19.30
CA ARG A 152 -22.01 -1.42 18.17
C ARG A 152 -23.29 -0.59 18.23
N PRO A 153 -23.73 0.09 17.17
CA PRO A 153 -24.99 0.82 17.14
C PRO A 153 -26.18 -0.11 17.47
N THR A 154 -27.10 0.37 18.29
CA THR A 154 -28.34 -0.34 18.65
C THR A 154 -29.37 -0.32 17.51
N GLN A 155 -29.20 0.58 16.55
CA GLN A 155 -30.04 0.70 15.36
C GLN A 155 -29.19 0.47 14.13
N ALA A 156 -29.74 -0.26 13.16
CA ALA A 156 -29.14 -0.40 11.84
C ALA A 156 -29.40 0.86 11.02
N GLY A 157 -28.43 1.28 10.21
CA GLY A 157 -28.52 2.47 9.37
C GLY A 157 -27.16 3.04 9.03
N PRO A 158 -27.07 3.95 8.04
CA PRO A 158 -26.01 4.95 8.01
C PRO A 158 -25.90 5.57 9.40
N THR A 159 -24.71 5.55 9.95
CA THR A 159 -24.46 5.91 11.34
C THR A 159 -23.33 6.92 11.38
N ARG A 160 -23.48 7.93 12.24
CA ARG A 160 -22.39 8.79 12.66
C ARG A 160 -22.07 8.45 14.10
N PHE A 161 -20.82 8.08 14.39
CA PHE A 161 -20.36 8.03 15.76
C PHE A 161 -19.85 9.40 16.15
N LEU A 162 -20.39 9.97 17.23
CA LEU A 162 -19.84 11.13 17.91
C LEU A 162 -19.34 10.66 19.27
N THR A 163 -18.02 10.55 19.39
CA THR A 163 -17.35 10.00 20.58
C THR A 163 -16.49 11.07 21.22
N ILE A 164 -16.63 11.25 22.53
CA ILE A 164 -15.75 12.13 23.31
C ILE A 164 -14.76 11.29 24.10
N LEU A 165 -13.48 11.67 24.02
CA LEU A 165 -12.36 11.01 24.69
C LEU A 165 -11.75 11.98 25.70
N PHE A 166 -11.99 11.72 27.00
CA PHE A 166 -11.49 12.55 28.10
C PHE A 166 -10.33 11.86 28.82
N PRO A 167 -9.08 12.30 28.58
CA PRO A 167 -7.98 12.00 29.48
C PRO A 167 -8.08 12.88 30.74
N LEU A 168 -8.06 12.27 31.93
CA LEU A 168 -8.12 12.98 33.22
C LEU A 168 -7.03 12.45 34.17
N ASN A 169 -6.32 13.35 34.85
CA ASN A 169 -5.48 12.99 36.00
C ASN A 169 -6.30 12.87 37.30
N ALA A 170 -5.68 12.44 38.40
CA ALA A 170 -6.39 12.25 39.67
C ALA A 170 -7.03 13.53 40.25
N SER A 171 -6.55 14.72 39.88
CA SER A 171 -7.09 16.00 40.36
C SER A 171 -8.32 16.48 39.58
N GLN A 172 -8.54 15.93 38.38
CA GLN A 172 -9.60 16.34 37.48
C GLN A 172 -10.85 15.47 37.63
N THR A 173 -12.01 16.05 37.30
CA THR A 173 -13.29 15.33 37.28
C THR A 173 -13.90 15.40 35.90
N LEU A 174 -14.65 14.36 35.54
CA LEU A 174 -15.37 14.34 34.28
C LEU A 174 -16.40 15.49 34.26
N PRO A 175 -16.38 16.38 33.26
CA PRO A 175 -17.39 17.42 33.13
C PRO A 175 -18.80 16.83 33.04
N ASN A 176 -19.82 17.58 33.48
CA ASN A 176 -21.20 17.16 33.30
C ASN A 176 -21.55 17.14 31.80
N ILE A 177 -22.02 16.01 31.28
CA ILE A 177 -22.40 15.86 29.88
C ILE A 177 -23.89 15.60 29.81
N THR A 178 -24.62 16.47 29.12
CA THR A 178 -26.08 16.37 28.98
C THR A 178 -26.49 16.54 27.53
N THR A 179 -27.45 15.73 27.07
CA THR A 179 -27.92 15.78 25.68
C THR A 179 -29.39 16.16 25.65
N ASP A 180 -29.72 17.23 24.92
CA ASP A 180 -31.08 17.51 24.47
C ASP A 180 -31.32 16.77 23.15
N SER A 181 -31.95 15.61 23.26
CA SER A 181 -32.27 14.77 22.10
C SER A 181 -33.25 15.40 21.12
N ASN A 182 -34.06 16.39 21.54
CA ASN A 182 -35.00 17.07 20.64
C ASN A 182 -34.26 18.09 19.77
N ALA A 183 -33.32 18.81 20.37
CA ALA A 183 -32.47 19.76 19.67
C ALA A 183 -31.33 19.09 18.88
N GLY A 184 -30.91 17.88 19.28
CA GLY A 184 -29.71 17.24 18.74
C GLY A 184 -28.43 17.89 19.25
N VAL A 185 -28.46 18.40 20.50
CA VAL A 185 -27.37 19.17 21.10
C VAL A 185 -26.88 18.48 22.36
N THR A 186 -25.57 18.37 22.49
CA THR A 186 -24.89 17.88 23.69
C THR A 186 -24.07 18.99 24.31
N TYR A 187 -24.31 19.26 25.58
CA TYR A 187 -23.55 20.18 26.41
C TYR A 187 -22.46 19.42 27.15
N ILE A 188 -21.26 19.98 27.17
CA ILE A 188 -20.06 19.46 27.82
C ILE A 188 -19.59 20.52 28.82
N GLY A 189 -19.82 20.25 30.10
CA GLY A 189 -19.61 21.24 31.15
C GLY A 189 -20.51 22.46 30.96
N ALA A 190 -19.98 23.64 31.28
CA ALA A 190 -20.70 24.92 31.17
C ALA A 190 -20.41 25.69 29.87
N ASN A 191 -19.32 25.33 29.18
CA ASN A 191 -18.73 26.17 28.14
C ASN A 191 -18.85 25.55 26.75
N ASP A 192 -18.89 24.23 26.63
CA ASP A 192 -18.80 23.56 25.34
C ASP A 192 -20.14 22.93 24.95
N LEU A 193 -20.49 23.00 23.67
CA LEU A 193 -21.62 22.25 23.12
C LEU A 193 -21.35 21.76 21.71
N ILE A 194 -22.03 20.67 21.36
CA ILE A 194 -21.96 20.02 20.06
C ILE A 194 -23.36 19.82 19.52
N LEU A 195 -23.63 20.32 18.32
CA LEU A 195 -24.78 19.95 17.51
C LEU A 195 -24.30 19.05 16.37
N SER A 196 -25.06 17.98 16.12
CA SER A 196 -24.91 17.13 14.94
C SER A 196 -26.29 16.84 14.35
N GLN A 197 -26.38 16.85 13.03
CA GLN A 197 -27.58 16.48 12.29
C GLN A 197 -27.23 15.88 10.92
N ASP A 198 -28.13 15.07 10.37
CA ASP A 198 -27.89 14.34 9.10
C ASP A 198 -27.84 15.23 7.86
N ALA A 199 -28.40 16.44 7.95
CA ALA A 199 -28.47 17.38 6.84
C ALA A 199 -28.44 18.82 7.36
N ALA A 200 -27.98 19.75 6.51
CA ALA A 200 -27.86 21.18 6.78
C ALA A 200 -29.21 21.91 6.91
N ASN A 201 -30.08 21.42 7.80
CA ASN A 201 -31.40 21.95 8.09
C ASN A 201 -31.32 23.05 9.14
N MET A 202 -32.21 24.04 9.04
CA MET A 202 -32.27 25.11 10.02
C MET A 202 -32.72 24.59 11.39
N ARG A 203 -31.89 24.80 12.42
CA ARG A 203 -32.14 24.43 13.81
C ARG A 203 -32.01 25.65 14.70
N SER A 204 -32.84 25.70 15.74
CA SER A 204 -32.77 26.71 16.80
C SER A 204 -32.82 26.02 18.16
N PHE A 205 -31.93 26.43 19.06
CA PHE A 205 -31.80 25.92 20.44
C PHE A 205 -31.07 26.98 21.27
N ASP A 206 -31.42 27.20 22.54
CA ASP A 206 -30.71 28.10 23.46
C ASP A 206 -30.30 29.48 22.87
N ASN A 207 -31.18 30.09 22.08
CA ASN A 207 -30.97 31.34 21.32
C ASN A 207 -29.92 31.27 20.21
N PHE A 208 -29.37 30.09 19.92
CA PHE A 208 -28.64 29.79 18.71
C PHE A 208 -29.60 29.49 17.56
N THR A 209 -29.19 29.84 16.35
CA THR A 209 -29.83 29.36 15.11
C THR A 209 -28.76 29.08 14.08
N THR A 210 -28.73 27.85 13.56
CA THR A 210 -27.70 27.36 12.65
C THR A 210 -28.26 26.35 11.66
N ASN A 211 -27.73 26.30 10.45
CA ASN A 211 -28.03 25.24 9.49
C ASN A 211 -26.82 24.32 9.26
N ALA A 212 -25.80 24.41 10.11
CA ALA A 212 -24.63 23.55 10.01
C ALA A 212 -25.01 22.09 10.19
N GLU A 213 -24.43 21.21 9.39
CA GLU A 213 -24.55 19.76 9.60
C GLU A 213 -23.93 19.37 10.95
N MET A 214 -22.86 20.07 11.32
CA MET A 214 -22.21 19.94 12.61
C MET A 214 -21.75 21.31 13.10
N LEU A 215 -21.94 21.56 14.39
CA LEU A 215 -21.48 22.76 15.06
C LEU A 215 -20.89 22.39 16.41
N PHE A 216 -19.59 22.67 16.60
CA PHE A 216 -18.99 22.78 17.93
C PHE A 216 -18.98 24.25 18.31
N LEU A 217 -19.41 24.59 19.52
CA LEU A 217 -19.22 25.92 20.11
C LEU A 217 -18.49 25.79 21.43
N ARG A 218 -17.59 26.74 21.67
CA ARG A 218 -17.09 27.07 23.00
C ARG A 218 -17.54 28.47 23.38
N LEU A 219 -18.00 28.59 24.62
CA LEU A 219 -18.54 29.80 25.19
C LEU A 219 -17.61 30.31 26.30
N ASN A 220 -17.43 31.62 26.36
CA ASN A 220 -16.84 32.33 27.48
C ASN A 220 -17.88 33.31 28.02
N THR A 221 -18.38 33.08 29.25
CA THR A 221 -19.40 33.94 29.89
C THR A 221 -20.62 34.20 28.98
N SER A 222 -21.07 33.17 28.27
CA SER A 222 -22.16 33.19 27.26
C SER A 222 -21.84 33.81 25.90
N GLU A 223 -20.65 34.34 25.64
CA GLU A 223 -20.25 34.73 24.28
C GLU A 223 -19.50 33.59 23.59
N ILE A 224 -19.66 33.44 22.26
CA ILE A 224 -18.89 32.46 21.49
C ILE A 224 -17.41 32.87 21.48
N SER A 225 -16.55 32.08 22.11
CA SER A 225 -15.08 32.25 22.05
C SER A 225 -14.50 31.51 20.86
N SER A 226 -15.00 30.33 20.52
CA SER A 226 -14.63 29.63 19.31
C SER A 226 -15.75 28.75 18.79
N PHE A 227 -15.70 28.45 17.50
CA PHE A 227 -16.60 27.47 16.92
C PHE A 227 -16.00 26.74 15.73
N ILE A 228 -16.46 25.51 15.52
CA ILE A 228 -16.29 24.75 14.28
C ILE A 228 -17.67 24.58 13.68
N LEU A 229 -17.80 24.95 12.41
CA LEU A 229 -19.02 24.78 11.64
C LEU A 229 -18.67 23.96 10.40
N ARG A 230 -19.41 22.88 10.15
CA ARG A 230 -19.23 22.03 8.97
C ARG A 230 -20.46 22.03 8.09
N ASN A 231 -20.23 22.17 6.79
CA ASN A 231 -21.25 22.15 5.75
C ASN A 231 -22.47 23.04 6.07
N GLY A 232 -22.22 24.22 6.65
CA GLY A 232 -23.23 25.18 7.05
C GLY A 232 -23.08 26.50 6.32
N ARG A 233 -24.11 27.34 6.39
CA ARG A 233 -24.08 28.69 5.80
C ARG A 233 -24.40 29.80 6.81
N PHE A 234 -25.03 29.45 7.93
CA PHE A 234 -25.59 30.41 8.86
C PHE A 234 -25.34 29.99 10.29
N LEU A 235 -24.92 30.94 11.13
CA LEU A 235 -24.86 30.82 12.59
C LEU A 235 -25.23 32.16 13.21
N SER A 236 -26.18 32.14 14.15
CA SER A 236 -26.53 33.29 14.97
C SER A 236 -26.71 32.88 16.43
N HIS A 237 -26.52 33.84 17.34
CA HIS A 237 -26.73 33.70 18.77
C HIS A 237 -27.27 35.03 19.34
N GLN A 238 -28.35 35.01 20.13
CA GLN A 238 -28.95 36.21 20.75
C GLN A 238 -29.25 37.35 19.74
N ASN A 239 -29.84 37.01 18.58
CA ASN A 239 -30.11 37.94 17.46
C ASN A 239 -28.86 38.55 16.78
N ARG A 240 -27.66 38.06 17.09
CA ARG A 240 -26.40 38.43 16.44
C ARG A 240 -26.01 37.35 15.43
N THR A 241 -25.86 37.71 14.17
CA THR A 241 -25.40 36.79 13.10
C THR A 241 -23.88 36.70 13.12
N TYR A 242 -23.34 35.58 13.58
CA TYR A 242 -21.90 35.31 13.63
C TYR A 242 -21.33 34.92 12.26
N LEU A 243 -22.10 34.17 11.47
CA LEU A 243 -21.78 33.74 10.12
C LEU A 243 -23.02 33.80 9.24
N ASP A 244 -22.87 34.34 8.04
CA ASP A 244 -23.80 34.16 6.91
C ASP A 244 -23.01 34.07 5.60
N SER A 245 -23.28 33.06 4.78
CA SER A 245 -22.62 32.85 3.49
C SER A 245 -23.59 32.44 2.39
N GLU A 246 -23.25 32.77 1.15
CA GLU A 246 -24.10 32.44 -0.01
C GLU A 246 -24.12 30.94 -0.32
N GLN A 247 -23.02 30.24 0.00
CA GLN A 247 -22.85 28.81 -0.19
C GLN A 247 -22.52 28.13 1.14
N SER A 248 -22.81 26.83 1.25
CA SER A 248 -22.33 26.03 2.37
C SER A 248 -20.81 25.98 2.39
N LEU A 249 -20.25 26.08 3.58
CA LEU A 249 -18.82 26.03 3.84
C LEU A 249 -18.54 25.26 5.12
N SER A 250 -17.27 24.95 5.34
CA SER A 250 -16.76 24.52 6.64
C SER A 250 -15.77 25.58 7.12
N LEU A 251 -15.77 25.88 8.41
CA LEU A 251 -14.78 26.77 9.01
C LEU A 251 -14.58 26.47 10.49
N ASN A 252 -13.42 26.87 11.00
CA ASN A 252 -13.19 27.03 12.43
C ASN A 252 -12.73 28.46 12.69
N LEU A 253 -13.26 29.10 13.74
CA LEU A 253 -12.85 30.45 14.12
C LEU A 253 -12.69 30.54 15.64
N GLY A 254 -11.57 31.11 16.07
CA GLY A 254 -11.34 31.55 17.44
C GLY A 254 -11.40 33.07 17.53
N TYR A 255 -12.12 33.59 18.52
CA TYR A 255 -12.26 34.99 18.86
C TYR A 255 -11.31 35.33 20.00
N GLN A 256 -10.38 36.23 19.73
CA GLN A 256 -9.45 36.78 20.70
C GLN A 256 -9.67 38.27 20.85
N SER A 257 -9.13 38.84 21.92
CA SER A 257 -9.23 40.28 22.17
C SER A 257 -8.59 41.15 21.07
N SER A 258 -7.55 40.62 20.42
CA SER A 258 -6.74 41.28 19.37
C SER A 258 -7.05 40.85 17.94
N ASN A 259 -7.69 39.69 17.74
CA ASN A 259 -7.95 39.15 16.40
C ASN A 259 -9.06 38.08 16.41
N ILE A 260 -9.54 37.73 15.21
CA ILE A 260 -10.21 36.47 14.93
C ILE A 260 -9.30 35.69 13.99
N SER A 261 -9.10 34.40 14.25
CA SER A 261 -8.26 33.56 13.40
C SER A 261 -8.80 32.14 13.30
N GLY A 262 -8.45 31.47 12.21
CA GLY A 262 -8.79 30.07 11.98
C GLY A 262 -8.68 29.70 10.51
N MET A 263 -9.44 28.71 10.07
CA MET A 263 -9.45 28.22 8.70
C MET A 263 -10.86 28.15 8.15
N LEU A 264 -10.93 28.25 6.82
CA LEU A 264 -12.17 28.12 6.06
C LEU A 264 -11.94 27.23 4.85
N TRP A 265 -12.99 26.50 4.47
CA TRP A 265 -13.06 25.62 3.32
C TRP A 265 -14.36 25.83 2.59
N ILE A 266 -14.25 25.99 1.29
CA ILE A 266 -15.38 26.26 0.42
C ILE A 266 -15.34 25.30 -0.76
N ASN A 267 -16.50 24.75 -1.10
CA ASN A 267 -16.64 23.92 -2.31
C ASN A 267 -16.80 24.78 -3.58
N SER A 268 -17.11 26.06 -3.41
CA SER A 268 -17.32 27.00 -4.51
C SER A 268 -17.06 28.42 -4.00
N PRO A 269 -16.56 29.34 -4.85
CA PRO A 269 -16.40 30.73 -4.49
C PRO A 269 -17.67 31.31 -3.87
N THR A 270 -17.53 32.07 -2.79
CA THR A 270 -18.67 32.57 -2.01
C THR A 270 -18.34 33.89 -1.33
N ILE A 271 -19.37 34.68 -1.01
CA ILE A 271 -19.26 35.83 -0.12
C ILE A 271 -19.57 35.38 1.31
N ILE A 272 -18.68 35.70 2.24
CA ILE A 272 -18.84 35.43 3.66
C ILE A 272 -19.11 36.74 4.39
N SER A 273 -20.10 36.73 5.27
CA SER A 273 -20.41 37.77 6.25
C SER A 273 -20.08 37.24 7.65
N LEU A 274 -19.13 37.86 8.35
CA LEU A 274 -18.73 37.50 9.71
C LEU A 274 -19.01 38.64 10.69
N TRP A 275 -19.52 38.31 11.87
CA TRP A 275 -19.53 39.28 12.96
C TRP A 275 -18.12 39.50 13.49
N VAL A 276 -17.74 40.76 13.70
CA VAL A 276 -16.45 41.14 14.27
C VAL A 276 -16.64 42.17 15.39
N PRO A 277 -16.12 41.93 16.60
CA PRO A 277 -16.39 42.78 17.77
C PRO A 277 -15.84 44.21 17.66
N LYS A 278 -14.84 44.41 16.79
CA LYS A 278 -14.13 45.67 16.60
C LYS A 278 -13.92 45.93 15.11
N THR A 279 -13.68 47.19 14.76
CA THR A 279 -13.32 47.56 13.38
C THR A 279 -12.02 46.85 12.97
N PRO A 280 -12.04 46.01 11.93
CA PRO A 280 -10.85 45.30 11.49
C PRO A 280 -9.83 46.29 10.94
N LYS A 281 -8.56 46.09 11.32
CA LYS A 281 -7.41 46.84 10.81
C LYS A 281 -6.73 46.13 9.67
N LYS A 282 -6.78 44.79 9.69
CA LYS A 282 -6.20 43.94 8.66
C LYS A 282 -7.01 42.66 8.54
N THR A 283 -7.31 42.25 7.31
CA THR A 283 -7.92 40.96 7.02
C THR A 283 -7.10 40.27 5.95
N VAL A 284 -6.59 39.08 6.25
CA VAL A 284 -5.78 38.29 5.34
C VAL A 284 -6.31 36.87 5.20
N LEU A 285 -6.16 36.31 4.00
CA LEU A 285 -6.39 34.90 3.69
C LEU A 285 -5.12 34.35 3.07
N ASN A 286 -4.54 33.31 3.66
CA ASN A 286 -3.25 32.75 3.22
C ASN A 286 -2.12 33.80 3.11
N GLY A 287 -2.19 34.87 3.89
CA GLY A 287 -1.20 35.96 3.92
C GLY A 287 -1.47 37.10 2.97
N GLU A 288 -2.44 36.93 2.08
CA GLU A 288 -2.86 37.95 1.12
C GLU A 288 -3.96 38.82 1.72
N ASN A 289 -3.88 40.14 1.53
CA ASN A 289 -4.91 41.06 2.02
C ASN A 289 -6.21 40.86 1.23
N LEU A 290 -7.32 40.71 1.93
CA LEU A 290 -8.65 40.64 1.32
C LEU A 290 -9.25 42.04 1.11
N THR A 291 -10.02 42.19 0.04
CA THR A 291 -10.94 43.33 -0.09
C THR A 291 -12.17 43.07 0.76
N VAL A 292 -12.40 43.92 1.75
CA VAL A 292 -13.46 43.74 2.75
C VAL A 292 -14.40 44.95 2.81
N PHE A 293 -15.66 44.69 3.11
CA PHE A 293 -16.66 45.71 3.44
C PHE A 293 -17.09 45.54 4.90
N TYR A 294 -16.82 46.55 5.74
CA TYR A 294 -17.20 46.53 7.15
C TYR A 294 -18.36 47.49 7.41
N ASN A 295 -19.47 46.97 7.95
CA ASN A 295 -20.58 47.77 8.43
C ASN A 295 -20.47 47.98 9.95
N PRO A 296 -20.13 49.19 10.44
CA PRO A 296 -19.97 49.44 11.87
C PRO A 296 -21.29 49.38 12.67
N ALA A 297 -22.45 49.57 12.02
CA ALA A 297 -23.73 49.56 12.70
C ALA A 297 -24.18 48.14 13.07
N THR A 298 -23.86 47.16 12.22
CA THR A 298 -24.18 45.74 12.43
C THR A 298 -22.98 44.93 12.89
N GLN A 299 -21.78 45.52 12.89
CA GLN A 299 -20.51 44.86 13.15
C GLN A 299 -20.23 43.67 12.22
N ILE A 300 -20.73 43.72 10.99
CA ILE A 300 -20.55 42.68 9.99
C ILE A 300 -19.41 43.04 9.03
N LEU A 301 -18.49 42.10 8.84
CA LEU A 301 -17.43 42.14 7.84
C LEU A 301 -17.79 41.20 6.69
N GLN A 302 -17.86 41.73 5.47
CA GLN A 302 -18.15 40.97 4.25
C GLN A 302 -16.91 40.90 3.35
N PHE A 303 -16.62 39.72 2.80
CA PHE A 303 -15.52 39.53 1.86
C PHE A 303 -15.74 38.30 0.96
N PRO A 304 -15.25 38.33 -0.29
CA PRO A 304 -15.26 37.17 -1.15
C PRO A 304 -14.13 36.21 -0.79
N VAL A 305 -14.40 34.91 -0.93
CA VAL A 305 -13.42 33.84 -0.80
C VAL A 305 -13.47 32.96 -2.05
N TRP A 306 -12.29 32.66 -2.60
CA TRP A 306 -12.13 31.91 -3.85
C TRP A 306 -11.54 30.51 -3.66
N GLY A 307 -11.07 30.18 -2.46
CA GLY A 307 -10.53 28.88 -2.12
C GLY A 307 -10.29 28.75 -0.61
N ASN A 308 -9.80 27.58 -0.21
CA ASN A 308 -9.56 27.25 1.19
C ASN A 308 -8.37 28.05 1.74
N GLY A 309 -8.34 28.30 3.05
CA GLY A 309 -7.19 28.97 3.62
C GLY A 309 -7.28 29.35 5.09
N SER A 310 -6.15 29.81 5.62
CA SER A 310 -6.06 30.42 6.95
C SER A 310 -6.53 31.87 6.88
N LEU A 311 -7.54 32.19 7.68
CA LEU A 311 -8.10 33.52 7.84
C LEU A 311 -7.54 34.17 9.10
N LEU A 312 -7.08 35.41 8.97
CA LEU A 312 -6.82 36.30 10.11
C LEU A 312 -7.54 37.62 9.90
N ILE A 313 -8.30 38.04 10.90
CA ILE A 313 -8.89 39.36 11.03
C ILE A 313 -8.29 40.01 12.29
N SER A 314 -7.39 40.96 12.13
CA SER A 314 -6.77 41.65 13.26
C SER A 314 -7.44 42.99 13.56
N PHE A 315 -7.59 43.27 14.85
CA PHE A 315 -8.10 44.54 15.39
C PHE A 315 -6.97 45.50 15.77
N ASP A 316 -5.73 45.00 15.82
CA ASP A 316 -4.53 45.77 16.14
C ASP A 316 -3.70 46.05 14.88
N PRO A 317 -2.84 47.08 14.89
CA PRO A 317 -1.88 47.31 13.80
C PRO A 317 -0.84 46.18 13.76
N VAL A 318 -1.06 45.16 12.93
CA VAL A 318 -0.11 44.04 12.80
C VAL A 318 1.13 44.49 12.03
N LYS A 319 2.29 44.52 12.69
CA LYS A 319 3.58 44.85 12.03
C LYS A 319 4.04 43.78 11.04
N SER A 320 3.72 42.52 11.28
CA SER A 320 3.98 41.39 10.36
C SER A 320 3.15 40.19 10.80
N TRP A 321 2.37 39.62 9.88
CA TRP A 321 1.79 38.28 10.04
C TRP A 321 2.47 37.39 9.02
N SER A 322 3.13 36.36 9.51
CA SER A 322 3.49 35.22 8.66
C SER A 322 2.32 34.25 8.77
N PRO A 323 1.82 33.69 7.66
CA PRO A 323 0.97 32.50 7.77
C PRO A 323 1.65 31.51 8.72
N SER A 324 0.88 30.71 9.44
CA SER A 324 1.40 29.41 9.86
C SER A 324 1.79 28.73 8.55
N SER A 325 3.05 28.87 8.16
CA SER A 325 3.58 28.20 6.99
C SER A 325 3.25 26.77 7.26
N SER A 326 2.41 26.18 6.40
CA SER A 326 2.32 24.73 6.41
C SER A 326 3.76 24.22 6.44
N PRO A 327 4.14 23.31 7.34
CA PRO A 327 5.51 22.80 7.43
C PRO A 327 6.04 22.30 6.06
N LEU A 328 5.14 22.11 5.09
CA LEU A 328 5.38 21.92 3.66
C LEU A 328 6.29 22.94 2.94
N ASN A 329 6.57 24.12 3.51
CA ASN A 329 7.44 25.13 2.89
C ASN A 329 8.74 25.36 3.68
N LEU A 330 9.42 24.29 4.13
CA LEU A 330 10.87 24.32 3.94
C LEU A 330 11.07 24.53 2.44
N GLU A 331 11.47 25.74 2.04
CA GLU A 331 11.81 26.01 0.64
C GLU A 331 12.61 24.81 0.17
N LYS A 332 12.11 24.12 -0.87
CA LYS A 332 12.85 23.10 -1.58
C LYS A 332 14.04 23.81 -2.23
N THR A 333 15.00 24.27 -1.43
CA THR A 333 16.34 24.56 -1.88
C THR A 333 16.85 23.20 -2.31
N GLN A 334 16.60 22.88 -3.58
CA GLN A 334 17.24 21.76 -4.24
C GLN A 334 18.72 21.95 -3.94
N PRO A 335 19.36 21.05 -3.18
CA PRO A 335 20.79 21.13 -3.01
C PRO A 335 21.39 21.17 -4.42
N PRO A 336 22.46 21.98 -4.63
CA PRO A 336 23.09 22.05 -5.93
C PRO A 336 23.35 20.61 -6.42
N PRO A 337 23.01 20.28 -7.68
CA PRO A 337 23.23 18.94 -8.20
C PRO A 337 24.69 18.57 -7.99
N MET A 338 24.93 17.57 -7.13
CA MET A 338 26.27 17.07 -6.89
C MET A 338 26.78 16.49 -8.20
N LYS A 339 27.85 17.08 -8.72
CA LYS A 339 28.58 16.51 -9.85
C LYS A 339 29.16 15.18 -9.40
N ASP A 340 29.02 14.15 -10.22
CA ASP A 340 29.78 12.90 -10.09
C ASP A 340 31.27 13.27 -10.06
N LEU A 341 31.85 13.30 -8.86
CA LEU A 341 33.28 13.52 -8.68
C LEU A 341 33.97 12.19 -8.96
N PRO A 342 35.05 12.16 -9.76
CA PRO A 342 35.88 10.97 -9.85
C PRO A 342 36.44 10.66 -8.46
N LEU A 343 36.22 9.42 -8.00
CA LEU A 343 36.58 8.96 -6.66
C LEU A 343 38.04 9.28 -6.35
N LYS A 344 38.24 10.00 -5.25
CA LYS A 344 39.57 10.32 -4.73
C LYS A 344 40.20 9.09 -4.11
N ASN A 345 41.54 9.06 -4.09
CA ASN A 345 42.30 8.17 -3.22
C ASN A 345 41.78 8.34 -1.78
N PHE A 346 41.19 7.29 -1.20
CA PHE A 346 40.36 7.35 0.02
C PHE A 346 41.13 7.72 1.31
N GLY A 347 42.44 7.90 1.21
CA GLY A 347 43.32 8.32 2.31
C GLY A 347 44.04 7.15 2.97
N SER A 348 44.78 7.43 4.05
CA SER A 348 45.42 6.41 4.88
C SER A 348 44.48 6.02 6.02
N HIS A 349 44.21 4.73 6.18
CA HIS A 349 43.43 4.20 7.30
C HIS A 349 44.02 4.59 8.68
N PRO A 350 43.19 4.73 9.73
CA PRO A 350 41.72 4.72 9.68
C PRO A 350 41.16 6.01 9.06
N TYR A 351 39.98 5.94 8.46
CA TYR A 351 39.29 7.14 7.97
C TYR A 351 37.76 7.04 8.02
N LEU A 352 37.18 5.90 8.37
CA LEU A 352 35.72 5.76 8.41
C LEU A 352 35.10 6.60 9.52
N TYR A 353 35.63 6.54 10.76
CA TYR A 353 35.16 7.36 11.89
C TYR A 353 36.13 8.45 12.31
N PHE A 354 37.42 8.18 12.21
CA PHE A 354 38.48 9.06 12.64
C PHE A 354 39.72 8.74 11.81
N ASN A 355 40.62 9.71 11.71
CA ASN A 355 41.97 9.53 11.23
C ASN A 355 43.00 9.62 12.36
N GLU A 356 44.28 9.38 12.05
CA GLU A 356 45.38 9.45 13.01
C GLU A 356 45.42 10.78 13.79
N THR A 357 45.08 11.90 13.14
CA THR A 357 45.07 13.23 13.77
C THR A 357 43.93 13.37 14.78
N THR A 358 42.74 12.88 14.45
CA THR A 358 41.55 12.98 15.32
C THR A 358 41.51 11.91 16.42
N LEU A 359 42.21 10.78 16.23
CA LEU A 359 42.19 9.66 17.16
C LEU A 359 42.74 10.04 18.55
N THR A 360 43.79 10.86 18.61
CA THR A 360 44.34 11.34 19.90
C THR A 360 43.30 12.12 20.69
N THR A 361 42.56 13.01 20.03
CA THR A 361 41.45 13.76 20.64
C THR A 361 40.33 12.83 21.10
N LEU A 362 39.96 11.84 20.27
CA LEU A 362 38.94 10.87 20.63
C LEU A 362 39.35 10.03 21.84
N ARG A 363 40.60 9.54 21.91
CA ARG A 363 41.12 8.79 23.07
C ARG A 363 41.03 9.61 24.34
N ASN A 364 41.52 10.85 24.32
CA ASN A 364 41.48 11.71 25.50
C ASN A 364 40.04 11.91 25.98
N ARG A 365 39.13 12.22 25.06
CA ARG A 365 37.71 12.37 25.39
C ARG A 365 37.12 11.11 25.99
N VAL A 366 37.31 9.98 25.30
CA VAL A 366 36.76 8.68 25.70
C VAL A 366 37.28 8.21 27.07
N LEU A 367 38.52 8.52 27.40
CA LEU A 367 39.12 8.06 28.65
C LEU A 367 38.88 9.00 29.84
N THR A 368 38.54 10.27 29.60
CA THR A 368 38.52 11.30 30.65
C THR A 368 37.20 12.07 30.81
N GLU A 369 36.33 12.07 29.81
CA GLU A 369 35.13 12.91 29.78
C GLU A 369 33.84 12.08 29.86
N ASN A 370 32.88 12.54 30.66
CA ASN A 370 31.51 12.01 30.63
C ASN A 370 30.69 12.74 29.56
N PRO A 371 29.76 12.06 28.86
CA PRO A 371 29.33 10.67 29.07
C PRO A 371 30.16 9.59 28.36
N TRP A 372 31.17 9.96 27.55
CA TRP A 372 31.95 9.01 26.74
C TRP A 372 32.65 7.92 27.56
N GLN A 373 33.23 8.27 28.71
CA GLN A 373 33.91 7.32 29.59
C GLN A 373 32.96 6.20 30.05
N GLY A 374 31.73 6.55 30.43
CA GLY A 374 30.71 5.57 30.83
C GLY A 374 30.33 4.63 29.68
N TRP A 375 30.13 5.16 28.47
CA TRP A 375 29.82 4.34 27.29
C TRP A 375 30.99 3.43 26.90
N PHE A 376 32.22 3.94 26.94
CA PHE A 376 33.40 3.16 26.63
C PHE A 376 33.69 2.07 27.65
N SER A 377 33.45 2.30 28.94
CA SER A 377 33.57 1.26 29.95
C SER A 377 32.69 0.03 29.65
N ARG A 378 31.52 0.23 29.00
CA ARG A 378 30.65 -0.88 28.58
C ARG A 378 31.23 -1.60 27.35
N ILE A 379 31.71 -0.84 26.36
CA ILE A 379 32.41 -1.40 25.18
C ILE A 379 33.63 -2.23 25.61
N GLU A 380 34.44 -1.70 26.52
CA GLU A 380 35.62 -2.36 27.06
C GLU A 380 35.24 -3.62 27.85
N THR A 381 34.18 -3.57 28.66
CA THR A 381 33.66 -4.75 29.36
C THR A 381 33.28 -5.86 28.38
N ASN A 382 32.56 -5.51 27.30
CA ASN A 382 32.21 -6.47 26.25
C ASN A 382 33.46 -7.02 25.56
N ALA A 383 34.43 -6.16 25.23
CA ALA A 383 35.70 -6.59 24.63
C ALA A 383 36.47 -7.57 25.53
N ILE A 384 36.54 -7.31 26.84
CA ILE A 384 37.19 -8.19 27.83
C ILE A 384 36.55 -9.59 27.83
N ASN A 385 35.21 -9.66 27.82
CA ASN A 385 34.48 -10.92 27.85
C ASN A 385 34.78 -11.83 26.65
N HIS A 386 35.20 -11.25 25.51
CA HIS A 386 35.50 -11.98 24.28
C HIS A 386 37.00 -12.26 24.06
N LEU A 387 37.90 -11.86 24.98
CA LEU A 387 39.33 -12.15 24.86
C LEU A 387 39.64 -13.66 24.90
N ALA A 388 38.88 -14.42 25.70
CA ALA A 388 39.09 -15.85 25.90
C ALA A 388 38.29 -16.74 24.93
N ASP A 389 37.45 -16.16 24.07
CA ASP A 389 36.57 -16.93 23.20
C ASP A 389 37.33 -17.78 22.19
N VAL A 390 36.85 -19.01 22.00
CA VAL A 390 37.31 -19.91 20.94
C VAL A 390 36.45 -19.64 19.70
N ILE A 391 36.96 -18.84 18.77
CA ILE A 391 36.17 -18.27 17.67
C ILE A 391 35.48 -19.34 16.83
N SER A 392 36.12 -20.49 16.63
CA SER A 392 35.56 -21.61 15.85
C SER A 392 34.30 -22.23 16.44
N THR A 393 34.01 -22.02 17.73
CA THR A 393 32.78 -22.51 18.38
C THR A 393 31.64 -21.48 18.36
N MET A 394 31.93 -20.23 17.98
CA MET A 394 30.94 -19.16 17.91
C MET A 394 30.14 -19.25 16.61
N GLY A 395 28.82 -19.09 16.71
CA GLY A 395 27.95 -18.92 15.55
C GLY A 395 28.25 -17.64 14.77
N ALA A 396 27.91 -17.60 13.48
CA ALA A 396 28.22 -16.49 12.57
C ALA A 396 27.78 -15.11 13.09
N ASN A 397 26.55 -15.02 13.59
CA ASN A 397 25.96 -13.77 14.10
C ASN A 397 26.61 -13.27 15.39
N ALA A 398 27.31 -14.13 16.13
CA ALA A 398 27.93 -13.76 17.40
C ALA A 398 29.34 -13.16 17.23
N ARG A 399 29.89 -13.12 16.01
CA ARG A 399 31.30 -12.75 15.78
C ARG A 399 31.54 -11.27 15.49
N PHE A 400 30.62 -10.59 14.80
CA PHE A 400 30.90 -9.26 14.26
C PHE A 400 30.93 -8.14 15.31
N GLU A 401 30.03 -8.15 16.30
CA GLU A 401 30.00 -7.13 17.37
C GLU A 401 31.22 -7.23 18.29
N PRO A 402 31.64 -8.43 18.77
CA PRO A 402 32.90 -8.58 19.49
C PRO A 402 34.11 -8.07 18.71
N THR A 403 34.17 -8.34 17.41
CA THR A 403 35.28 -7.90 16.55
C THR A 403 35.43 -6.39 16.57
N LEU A 404 34.32 -5.65 16.45
CA LEU A 404 34.32 -4.19 16.48
C LEU A 404 34.69 -3.65 17.87
N ASN A 405 34.14 -4.22 18.93
CA ASN A 405 34.43 -3.80 20.31
C ASN A 405 35.90 -4.03 20.69
N LEU A 406 36.48 -5.17 20.29
CA LEU A 406 37.90 -5.48 20.47
C LEU A 406 38.80 -4.51 19.68
N ALA A 407 38.48 -4.26 18.41
CA ALA A 407 39.24 -3.33 17.57
C ALA A 407 39.24 -1.91 18.16
N PHE A 408 38.05 -1.41 18.49
CA PHE A 408 37.89 -0.08 19.08
C PHE A 408 38.60 0.05 20.43
N THR A 409 38.39 -0.93 21.34
CA THR A 409 39.06 -0.94 22.66
C THR A 409 40.58 -0.99 22.51
N GLY A 410 41.09 -1.83 21.62
CA GLY A 410 42.52 -1.94 21.35
C GLY A 410 43.15 -0.64 20.86
N VAL A 411 42.48 0.06 19.95
CA VAL A 411 42.94 1.33 19.39
C VAL A 411 42.83 2.49 20.39
N ILE A 412 41.81 2.48 21.26
CA ILE A 412 41.66 3.50 22.31
C ILE A 412 42.67 3.29 23.46
N ARG A 413 42.90 2.05 23.87
CA ARG A 413 43.84 1.68 24.94
C ARG A 413 45.29 1.51 24.50
N GLU A 414 45.53 1.54 23.18
CA GLU A 414 46.83 1.21 22.59
C GLU A 414 47.34 -0.15 23.05
N ASN A 415 46.43 -1.13 23.11
CA ASN A 415 46.70 -2.43 23.71
C ASN A 415 46.60 -3.55 22.67
N LEU A 416 47.77 -4.13 22.36
CA LEU A 416 47.94 -5.19 21.36
C LEU A 416 47.18 -6.48 21.70
N THR A 417 46.82 -6.75 22.95
CA THR A 417 46.02 -7.94 23.29
C THR A 417 44.64 -7.88 22.64
N TYR A 418 43.95 -6.74 22.73
CA TYR A 418 42.65 -6.57 22.08
C TYR A 418 42.79 -6.53 20.55
N ILE A 419 43.80 -5.81 20.03
CA ILE A 419 44.07 -5.71 18.58
C ILE A 419 44.33 -7.10 17.99
N ASN A 420 45.19 -7.91 18.63
CA ASN A 420 45.48 -9.26 18.16
C ASN A 420 44.25 -10.17 18.20
N LYS A 421 43.37 -10.01 19.20
CA LYS A 421 42.12 -10.76 19.24
C LYS A 421 41.17 -10.31 18.12
N ALA A 422 41.00 -9.02 17.90
CA ALA A 422 40.21 -8.50 16.78
C ALA A 422 40.73 -9.01 15.42
N LYS A 423 42.05 -9.04 15.26
CA LYS A 423 42.72 -9.62 14.09
C LYS A 423 42.38 -11.11 13.92
N GLU A 424 42.41 -11.90 14.99
CA GLU A 424 42.03 -13.33 14.95
C GLU A 424 40.59 -13.51 14.44
N PHE A 425 39.65 -12.68 14.91
CA PHE A 425 38.27 -12.67 14.41
C PHE A 425 38.20 -12.34 12.91
N LEU A 426 38.87 -11.27 12.46
CA LEU A 426 38.91 -10.89 11.04
C LEU A 426 39.55 -11.98 10.16
N GLN A 427 40.61 -12.63 10.64
CA GLN A 427 41.24 -13.75 9.94
C GLN A 427 40.35 -15.00 9.92
N SER A 428 39.35 -15.12 10.79
CA SER A 428 38.44 -16.28 10.82
C SER A 428 37.19 -16.15 9.92
N MET A 429 37.05 -15.04 9.17
CA MET A 429 35.84 -14.78 8.36
C MET A 429 35.50 -15.91 7.37
N ASP A 430 36.52 -16.58 6.83
CA ASP A 430 36.38 -17.71 5.91
C ASP A 430 35.80 -18.99 6.55
N GLN A 431 35.79 -19.07 7.89
CA GLN A 431 35.13 -20.14 8.63
C GLN A 431 33.62 -19.93 8.73
N ILE A 432 33.11 -18.75 8.35
CA ILE A 432 31.69 -18.44 8.38
C ILE A 432 31.07 -18.90 7.06
N THR A 433 30.44 -20.06 7.09
CA THR A 433 29.83 -20.65 5.90
C THR A 433 28.47 -20.07 5.56
N ASP A 434 27.70 -19.63 6.56
CA ASP A 434 26.43 -18.95 6.33
C ASP A 434 26.01 -18.01 7.47
N TYR A 435 25.09 -17.10 7.16
CA TYR A 435 24.37 -16.28 8.13
C TYR A 435 22.89 -16.61 8.07
N ASP A 436 22.20 -16.44 9.20
CA ASP A 436 20.74 -16.63 9.28
C ASP A 436 19.96 -15.74 8.29
N SER A 437 20.54 -14.61 7.86
CA SER A 437 19.95 -13.75 6.83
C SER A 437 20.99 -12.87 6.13
N HIS A 438 20.61 -12.29 4.98
CA HIS A 438 21.40 -11.23 4.33
C HIS A 438 21.50 -9.96 5.17
N LEU A 439 20.52 -9.69 6.05
CA LEU A 439 20.59 -8.58 7.01
C LEU A 439 21.78 -8.77 7.95
N SER A 440 21.90 -9.96 8.52
CA SER A 440 23.00 -10.32 9.41
C SER A 440 24.35 -10.24 8.71
N ARG A 441 24.46 -10.74 7.47
CA ARG A 441 25.69 -10.60 6.68
C ARG A 441 25.99 -9.13 6.35
N GLY A 442 24.98 -8.33 6.04
CA GLY A 442 25.12 -6.88 5.81
C GLY A 442 25.67 -6.14 7.03
N ARG A 443 25.14 -6.44 8.22
CA ARG A 443 25.67 -5.94 9.50
C ARG A 443 27.08 -6.44 9.77
N ALA A 444 27.35 -7.72 9.54
CA ALA A 444 28.68 -8.26 9.73
C ALA A 444 29.72 -7.55 8.84
N CYS A 445 29.40 -7.33 7.56
CA CYS A 445 30.25 -6.57 6.65
C CYS A 445 30.47 -5.13 7.13
N SER A 446 29.44 -4.45 7.66
CA SER A 446 29.61 -3.10 8.20
C SER A 446 30.56 -3.06 9.41
N HIS A 447 30.45 -4.00 10.34
CA HIS A 447 31.29 -4.06 11.54
C HIS A 447 32.72 -4.50 11.22
N TYR A 448 32.91 -5.53 10.39
CA TYR A 448 34.24 -5.97 9.97
C TYR A 448 35.00 -4.91 9.18
N SER A 449 34.31 -4.15 8.32
CA SER A 449 34.93 -3.05 7.57
C SER A 449 35.46 -1.96 8.51
N VAL A 450 34.65 -1.57 9.50
CA VAL A 450 35.07 -0.58 10.51
C VAL A 450 36.21 -1.12 11.38
N ALA A 451 36.13 -2.37 11.83
CA ALA A 451 37.19 -2.97 12.63
C ALA A 451 38.53 -3.06 11.86
N TYR A 452 38.47 -3.48 10.58
CA TYR A 452 39.63 -3.52 9.69
C TYR A 452 40.24 -2.12 9.49
N ASP A 453 39.42 -1.10 9.24
CA ASP A 453 39.87 0.30 9.13
C ASP A 453 40.60 0.76 10.39
N MET A 454 40.04 0.47 11.58
CA MET A 454 40.58 0.88 12.87
C MET A 454 41.96 0.29 13.18
N ILE A 455 42.18 -1.01 12.91
CA ILE A 455 43.44 -1.70 13.24
C ILE A 455 44.41 -1.79 12.07
N TYR A 456 44.09 -1.17 10.92
CA TYR A 456 44.85 -1.32 9.69
C TYR A 456 46.36 -1.09 9.88
N GLN A 457 46.72 -0.07 10.65
CA GLN A 457 48.13 0.28 10.89
C GLN A 457 48.89 -0.77 11.72
N ASP A 458 48.18 -1.54 12.55
CA ASP A 458 48.73 -2.62 13.36
C ASP A 458 48.88 -3.95 12.61
N LEU A 459 48.33 -4.04 11.39
CA LEU A 459 48.44 -5.20 10.52
C LEU A 459 49.68 -5.10 9.63
N SER A 460 50.39 -6.22 9.47
CA SER A 460 51.42 -6.35 8.44
C SER A 460 50.82 -6.29 7.03
N VAL A 461 51.65 -6.02 6.02
CA VAL A 461 51.22 -6.00 4.61
C VAL A 461 50.55 -7.31 4.20
N VAL A 462 51.05 -8.44 4.70
CA VAL A 462 50.48 -9.77 4.41
C VAL A 462 49.12 -9.94 5.08
N GLU A 463 48.99 -9.55 6.36
CA GLU A 463 47.72 -9.63 7.09
C GLU A 463 46.67 -8.69 6.49
N ARG A 464 47.06 -7.47 6.06
CA ARG A 464 46.17 -6.56 5.34
C ARG A 464 45.62 -7.19 4.07
N ALA A 465 46.50 -7.76 3.24
CA ALA A 465 46.09 -8.43 2.00
C ALA A 465 45.18 -9.65 2.27
N GLU A 466 45.49 -10.44 3.30
CA GLU A 466 44.68 -11.60 3.70
C GLU A 466 43.28 -11.16 4.15
N ILE A 467 43.20 -10.25 5.13
CA ILE A 467 41.92 -9.80 5.70
C ILE A 467 41.09 -9.07 4.64
N ALA A 468 41.72 -8.26 3.78
CA ALA A 468 41.05 -7.61 2.65
C ALA A 468 40.43 -8.63 1.68
N ALA A 469 41.16 -9.69 1.33
CA ALA A 469 40.64 -10.76 0.49
C ALA A 469 39.47 -11.49 1.15
N LYS A 470 39.56 -11.78 2.46
CA LYS A 470 38.48 -12.42 3.21
C LYS A 470 37.25 -11.52 3.30
N LEU A 471 37.39 -10.24 3.64
CA LEU A 471 36.29 -9.27 3.67
C LEU A 471 35.63 -9.12 2.29
N GLY A 472 36.44 -9.09 1.22
CA GLY A 472 35.94 -9.06 -0.14
C GLY A 472 35.08 -10.27 -0.48
N ASN A 473 35.60 -11.48 -0.24
CA ASN A 473 34.87 -12.74 -0.45
C ASN A 473 33.59 -12.81 0.40
N HIS A 474 33.65 -12.28 1.62
CA HIS A 474 32.51 -12.22 2.53
C HIS A 474 31.39 -11.30 2.05
N THR A 475 31.75 -10.26 1.29
CA THR A 475 30.83 -9.25 0.74
C THR A 475 30.21 -9.68 -0.59
N LEU A 476 30.92 -10.46 -1.41
CA LEU A 476 30.46 -10.89 -2.74
C LEU A 476 29.03 -11.46 -2.77
N PRO A 477 28.61 -12.35 -1.85
CA PRO A 477 27.23 -12.85 -1.85
C PRO A 477 26.16 -11.77 -1.68
N LEU A 478 26.47 -10.66 -1.00
CA LEU A 478 25.54 -9.54 -0.87
C LEU A 478 25.40 -8.78 -2.19
N ILE A 479 26.51 -8.58 -2.89
CA ILE A 479 26.57 -7.91 -4.20
C ILE A 479 25.77 -8.71 -5.24
N GLU A 480 25.97 -10.02 -5.27
CA GLU A 480 25.26 -10.94 -6.17
C GLU A 480 23.75 -10.94 -5.90
N LYS A 481 23.34 -10.89 -4.63
CA LYS A 481 21.92 -10.86 -4.23
C LYS A 481 21.27 -9.48 -4.33
N MET A 482 22.04 -8.39 -4.36
CA MET A 482 21.54 -7.01 -4.34
C MET A 482 20.37 -6.72 -5.31
N PRO A 483 20.35 -7.23 -6.56
CA PRO A 483 19.25 -6.98 -7.50
C PRO A 483 17.89 -7.55 -7.05
N VAL A 484 17.89 -8.60 -6.22
CA VAL A 484 16.69 -9.30 -5.73
C VAL A 484 16.40 -9.00 -4.26
N VAL A 485 17.21 -8.18 -3.58
CA VAL A 485 16.91 -7.76 -2.21
C VAL A 485 15.65 -6.89 -2.22
N PRO A 486 14.67 -7.17 -1.33
CA PRO A 486 13.45 -6.37 -1.22
C PRO A 486 13.74 -4.88 -1.04
N ARG A 487 12.91 -4.03 -1.64
CA ARG A 487 13.08 -2.55 -1.64
C ARG A 487 12.57 -1.91 -0.33
N ASN A 488 12.98 -2.49 0.80
CA ASN A 488 12.62 -2.10 2.16
C ASN A 488 13.88 -1.91 3.03
N ASN A 489 13.77 -1.90 4.35
CA ASN A 489 14.91 -1.79 5.26
C ASN A 489 16.07 -2.78 4.96
N HIS A 490 15.80 -3.92 4.32
CA HIS A 490 16.82 -4.89 3.93
C HIS A 490 17.80 -4.33 2.91
N ILE A 491 17.33 -3.63 1.87
CA ILE A 491 18.24 -3.04 0.88
C ILE A 491 19.10 -1.96 1.55
N GLY A 492 18.56 -1.22 2.52
CA GLY A 492 19.30 -0.20 3.26
C GLY A 492 20.48 -0.78 4.05
N ILE A 493 20.26 -1.87 4.78
CA ILE A 493 21.30 -2.53 5.57
C ILE A 493 22.34 -3.22 4.69
N VAL A 494 21.90 -3.97 3.68
CA VAL A 494 22.80 -4.65 2.74
C VAL A 494 23.65 -3.65 1.98
N ALA A 495 23.04 -2.58 1.46
CA ALA A 495 23.76 -1.50 0.78
C ALA A 495 24.84 -0.90 1.69
N SER A 496 24.51 -0.63 2.95
CA SER A 496 25.46 -0.04 3.90
C SER A 496 26.66 -0.94 4.15
N GLY A 497 26.44 -2.26 4.28
CA GLY A 497 27.52 -3.25 4.42
C GLY A 497 28.42 -3.34 3.19
N ILE A 498 27.83 -3.41 1.99
CA ILE A 498 28.55 -3.40 0.71
C ILE A 498 29.35 -2.10 0.56
N GLY A 499 28.74 -0.96 0.90
CA GLY A 499 29.33 0.37 0.74
C GLY A 499 30.55 0.56 1.64
N LEU A 500 30.47 0.16 2.92
CA LEU A 500 31.59 0.23 3.85
C LEU A 500 32.75 -0.70 3.45
N ALA A 501 32.44 -1.93 3.04
CA ALA A 501 33.45 -2.83 2.49
C ALA A 501 34.08 -2.24 1.22
N GLY A 502 33.27 -1.61 0.37
CA GLY A 502 33.72 -0.93 -0.83
C GLY A 502 34.67 0.23 -0.55
N LEU A 503 34.40 1.03 0.49
CA LEU A 503 35.29 2.10 0.93
C LEU A 503 36.65 1.52 1.35
N VAL A 504 36.68 0.56 2.30
CA VAL A 504 37.95 0.08 2.88
C VAL A 504 38.76 -0.84 1.96
N LEU A 505 38.17 -1.35 0.88
CA LEU A 505 38.81 -2.20 -0.12
C LEU A 505 39.08 -1.46 -1.45
N ASP A 506 38.85 -0.14 -1.49
CA ASP A 506 38.96 0.70 -2.68
C ASP A 506 38.14 0.18 -3.89
N LYS A 507 36.93 -0.35 -3.63
CA LYS A 507 35.98 -0.87 -4.65
C LYS A 507 34.89 0.15 -4.99
N SER A 508 35.25 1.09 -5.86
CA SER A 508 34.38 2.15 -6.39
C SER A 508 32.99 1.71 -6.88
N ASP A 509 32.94 0.57 -7.57
CA ASP A 509 31.74 -0.04 -8.11
C ASP A 509 30.78 -0.51 -7.00
N TRP A 510 31.33 -1.04 -5.90
CA TRP A 510 30.56 -1.45 -4.73
C TRP A 510 29.95 -0.25 -4.01
N VAL A 511 30.72 0.82 -3.84
CA VAL A 511 30.23 2.09 -3.25
C VAL A 511 29.11 2.68 -4.10
N THR A 512 29.26 2.68 -5.43
CA THR A 512 28.23 3.18 -6.36
C THR A 512 26.94 2.36 -6.26
N GLN A 513 27.05 1.03 -6.21
CA GLN A 513 25.90 0.13 -6.06
C GLN A 513 25.21 0.32 -4.71
N ALA A 514 25.99 0.50 -3.63
CA ALA A 514 25.48 0.80 -2.30
C ALA A 514 24.71 2.14 -2.27
N ILE A 515 25.27 3.21 -2.83
CA ILE A 515 24.58 4.51 -2.95
C ILE A 515 23.26 4.35 -3.71
N SER A 516 23.25 3.58 -4.81
CA SER A 516 22.02 3.28 -5.54
C SER A 516 20.99 2.52 -4.69
N GLY A 517 21.44 1.59 -3.85
CA GLY A 517 20.60 0.85 -2.91
C GLY A 517 19.93 1.77 -1.88
N ILE A 518 20.72 2.64 -1.24
CA ILE A 518 20.23 3.64 -0.27
C ILE A 518 19.24 4.61 -0.93
N ASN A 519 19.57 5.14 -2.11
CA ASN A 519 18.65 6.03 -2.84
C ASN A 519 17.33 5.33 -3.19
N GLY A 520 17.40 4.04 -3.56
CA GLY A 520 16.22 3.21 -3.75
C GLY A 520 15.37 3.15 -2.49
N TYR A 521 15.98 2.86 -1.35
CA TYR A 521 15.30 2.80 -0.06
C TYR A 521 14.62 4.13 0.33
N PHE A 522 15.34 5.26 0.20
CA PHE A 522 14.77 6.59 0.43
C PHE A 522 13.67 6.98 -0.56
N THR A 523 13.55 6.28 -1.69
CA THR A 523 12.51 6.52 -2.68
C THR A 523 11.27 5.69 -2.41
N THR A 524 11.45 4.45 -1.95
CA THR A 524 10.34 3.52 -1.69
C THR A 524 9.76 3.73 -0.30
N SER A 525 10.60 3.78 0.73
CA SER A 525 10.15 3.69 2.13
C SER A 525 10.07 5.02 2.89
N PHE A 526 10.55 6.12 2.32
CA PHE A 526 10.48 7.45 2.95
C PHE A 526 9.62 8.41 2.12
N ALA A 527 8.66 9.05 2.79
CA ALA A 527 7.92 10.18 2.25
C ALA A 527 8.85 11.37 1.99
N ALA A 528 8.47 12.26 1.08
CA ALA A 528 9.27 13.45 0.77
C ALA A 528 9.42 14.37 2.00
N GLU A 529 8.40 14.38 2.86
CA GLU A 529 8.35 15.09 4.13
C GLU A 529 8.96 14.33 5.31
N GLY A 530 9.47 13.12 5.10
CA GLY A 530 10.32 12.42 6.07
C GLY A 530 9.70 11.21 6.76
N GLY A 531 8.37 11.05 6.78
CA GLY A 531 7.75 9.86 7.39
C GLY A 531 8.20 8.55 6.74
N ASN A 532 8.32 7.48 7.52
CA ASN A 532 8.75 6.16 7.05
C ASN A 532 7.56 5.20 6.98
N TYR A 533 7.32 4.61 5.81
CA TYR A 533 6.16 3.74 5.56
C TYR A 533 6.29 2.33 6.18
N GLU A 534 7.46 1.95 6.68
CA GLU A 534 7.66 0.67 7.40
C GLU A 534 7.48 0.83 8.92
N GLY A 535 7.12 2.02 9.38
CA GLY A 535 7.11 2.36 10.80
C GLY A 535 8.49 2.80 11.29
N TYR A 536 8.51 3.53 12.40
CA TYR A 536 9.74 4.10 12.90
C TYR A 536 10.73 3.00 13.34
N SER A 537 10.31 1.89 13.95
CA SER A 537 11.25 0.85 14.40
C SER A 537 12.15 0.32 13.27
N TYR A 538 11.61 0.12 12.07
CA TYR A 538 12.40 -0.33 10.93
C TYR A 538 13.30 0.77 10.34
N ALA A 539 12.88 2.03 10.38
CA ALA A 539 13.76 3.15 10.06
C ALA A 539 14.99 3.14 10.99
N GLY A 540 14.78 2.98 12.29
CA GLY A 540 15.84 2.91 13.29
C GLY A 540 16.76 1.71 13.07
N TYR A 541 16.17 0.54 12.80
CA TYR A 541 16.89 -0.69 12.49
C TYR A 541 17.86 -0.51 11.30
N PHE A 542 17.48 0.29 10.31
CA PHE A 542 18.34 0.70 9.20
C PHE A 542 19.46 1.68 9.63
N LEU A 543 19.13 2.71 10.42
CA LEU A 543 20.08 3.78 10.80
C LEU A 543 21.37 3.22 11.42
N GLU A 544 21.29 2.09 12.12
CA GLU A 544 22.45 1.45 12.74
C GLU A 544 23.58 1.11 11.76
N SER A 545 23.26 0.71 10.52
CA SER A 545 24.26 0.48 9.48
C SER A 545 24.36 1.67 8.52
N GLY A 546 23.22 2.32 8.24
CA GLY A 546 23.16 3.49 7.36
C GLY A 546 24.06 4.63 7.82
N LEU A 547 24.01 5.00 9.10
CA LEU A 547 24.79 6.12 9.63
C LEU A 547 26.30 5.87 9.58
N LYS A 548 26.75 4.62 9.79
CA LYS A 548 28.17 4.24 9.64
C LYS A 548 28.63 4.52 8.21
N PHE A 549 27.83 4.11 7.23
CA PHE A 549 28.14 4.32 5.81
C PHE A 549 28.05 5.80 5.42
N PHE A 550 27.05 6.54 5.90
CA PHE A 550 26.89 7.97 5.62
C PHE A 550 28.07 8.78 6.15
N TYR A 551 28.54 8.44 7.34
CA TYR A 551 29.71 9.08 7.95
C TYR A 551 31.00 8.73 7.20
N GLY A 552 31.18 7.46 6.81
CA GLY A 552 32.28 7.04 5.95
C GLY A 552 32.32 7.80 4.63
N LEU A 553 31.18 7.91 3.93
CA LEU A 553 31.06 8.68 2.68
C LEU A 553 31.42 10.16 2.88
N GLN A 554 30.92 10.78 3.95
CA GLN A 554 31.24 12.17 4.28
C GLN A 554 32.75 12.36 4.47
N ASN A 555 33.41 11.46 5.21
CA ASN A 555 34.84 11.56 5.52
C ASN A 555 35.74 11.40 4.29
N VAL A 556 35.33 10.56 3.33
CA VAL A 556 36.06 10.42 2.06
C VAL A 556 35.72 11.49 1.03
N GLY A 557 34.80 12.42 1.34
CA GLY A 557 34.38 13.51 0.46
C GLY A 557 33.43 13.08 -0.66
N GLU A 558 32.73 11.96 -0.47
CA GLU A 558 31.71 11.43 -1.38
C GLU A 558 30.30 11.97 -1.01
N LYS A 559 29.23 11.29 -1.45
CA LYS A 559 27.85 11.72 -1.20
C LYS A 559 27.60 11.95 0.30
N ASN A 560 27.23 13.18 0.63
CA ASN A 560 26.87 13.55 2.00
C ASN A 560 25.36 13.44 2.25
N TYR A 561 24.93 12.37 2.90
CA TYR A 561 23.53 12.17 3.29
C TYR A 561 23.07 13.07 4.45
N PHE A 562 23.98 13.64 5.25
CA PHE A 562 23.61 14.58 6.33
C PHE A 562 23.14 15.94 5.81
N ALA A 563 23.38 16.23 4.53
CA ALA A 563 22.83 17.38 3.81
C ALA A 563 21.67 16.99 2.88
N ASP A 564 21.28 15.71 2.82
CA ASP A 564 20.21 15.24 1.95
C ASP A 564 18.84 15.70 2.52
N PRO A 565 18.02 16.42 1.74
CA PRO A 565 16.75 16.94 2.22
C PRO A 565 15.79 15.86 2.73
N LYS A 566 15.78 14.66 2.14
CA LYS A 566 14.90 13.58 2.63
C LYS A 566 15.35 13.07 3.99
N PHE A 567 16.66 12.94 4.20
CA PHE A 567 17.19 12.53 5.49
C PHE A 567 16.92 13.59 6.57
N LEU A 568 17.13 14.88 6.25
CA LEU A 568 16.80 15.99 7.15
C LEU A 568 15.30 16.05 7.48
N SER A 569 14.44 15.87 6.47
CA SER A 569 12.99 15.76 6.67
C SER A 569 12.63 14.57 7.56
N PHE A 570 13.27 13.41 7.39
CA PHE A 570 13.06 12.25 8.25
C PHE A 570 13.41 12.55 9.71
N ILE A 571 14.56 13.16 9.99
CA ILE A 571 14.94 13.58 11.35
C ILE A 571 13.88 14.52 11.94
N ASN A 572 13.43 15.51 11.17
CA ASN A 572 12.40 16.46 11.61
C ASN A 572 11.05 15.77 11.88
N ASN A 573 10.63 14.89 10.99
CA ASN A 573 9.39 14.12 11.13
C ASN A 573 9.44 13.22 12.37
N THR A 574 10.55 12.50 12.59
CA THR A 574 10.73 11.66 13.79
C THR A 574 10.68 12.48 15.07
N ILE A 575 11.31 13.66 15.14
CA ILE A 575 11.25 14.52 16.35
C ILE A 575 9.81 14.93 16.67
N ASN A 576 9.04 15.28 15.65
CA ASN A 576 7.66 15.75 15.81
C ASN A 576 6.66 14.63 16.09
N SER A 577 7.00 13.37 15.77
CA SER A 577 6.17 12.19 16.05
C SER A 577 6.35 11.62 17.46
N LEU A 578 7.26 12.17 18.26
CA LEU A 578 7.53 11.64 19.58
C LEU A 578 6.46 12.02 20.61
N THR A 579 6.09 11.01 21.38
CA THR A 579 5.15 11.11 22.51
C THR A 579 5.70 12.03 23.62
N PRO A 580 4.88 12.38 24.64
CA PRO A 580 5.33 13.17 25.78
C PRO A 580 6.54 12.59 26.51
N LEU A 581 6.74 11.26 26.46
CA LEU A 581 7.90 10.59 27.06
C LEU A 581 9.03 10.28 26.07
N ALA A 582 9.00 10.86 24.87
CA ALA A 582 9.99 10.64 23.82
C ALA A 582 10.06 9.17 23.34
N SER A 583 8.91 8.50 23.26
CA SER A 583 8.77 7.22 22.54
C SER A 583 8.22 7.46 21.13
N ILE A 584 8.42 6.49 20.24
CA ILE A 584 7.77 6.46 18.92
C ILE A 584 6.34 5.92 19.05
N THR A 585 5.50 6.25 18.07
CA THR A 585 4.15 5.68 17.90
C THR A 585 4.23 4.24 17.38
N LEU A 586 3.20 3.42 17.64
CA LEU A 586 3.16 2.00 17.29
C LEU A 586 2.34 1.70 16.02
N PHE A 587 2.37 2.62 15.04
CA PHE A 587 1.86 2.34 13.70
C PHE A 587 2.83 1.44 12.94
N GLU A 588 2.29 0.58 12.09
CA GLU A 588 3.04 -0.48 11.40
C GLU A 588 3.77 -1.43 12.37
N ASP A 589 4.77 -2.17 11.89
CA ASP A 589 5.66 -2.97 12.73
C ASP A 589 6.63 -2.11 13.58
N SER A 590 6.05 -1.39 14.52
CA SER A 590 6.76 -0.51 15.46
C SER A 590 6.65 -1.01 16.89
N ASN A 591 7.69 -0.73 17.66
CA ASN A 591 7.83 -1.00 19.09
C ASN A 591 8.59 0.17 19.74
N THR A 592 8.59 0.30 21.07
CA THR A 592 9.20 1.43 21.77
C THR A 592 10.73 1.38 21.85
N ASN A 593 11.39 0.57 21.00
CA ASN A 593 12.84 0.47 20.96
C ASN A 593 13.46 1.86 20.66
N PRO A 594 14.45 2.31 21.45
CA PRO A 594 15.07 3.63 21.32
C PRO A 594 15.94 3.82 20.07
N GLN A 595 16.09 2.81 19.21
CA GLN A 595 17.06 2.85 18.12
C GLN A 595 16.89 4.03 17.16
N ASN A 596 15.66 4.52 16.96
CA ASN A 596 15.44 5.77 16.24
C ASN A 596 16.04 6.98 16.94
N ILE A 597 15.76 7.11 18.25
CA ILE A 597 16.23 8.21 19.08
C ILE A 597 17.75 8.24 19.12
N GLU A 598 18.37 7.06 19.19
CA GLU A 598 19.82 6.90 19.06
C GLU A 598 20.34 7.38 17.71
N GLY A 599 19.68 7.00 16.62
CA GLY A 599 20.02 7.50 15.30
C GLY A 599 19.95 9.04 15.20
N LEU A 600 18.98 9.69 15.85
CA LEU A 600 18.89 11.14 15.91
C LEU A 600 20.12 11.74 16.61
N LEU A 601 20.49 11.19 17.77
CA LEU A 601 21.66 11.63 18.52
C LEU A 601 22.94 11.49 17.71
N TRP A 602 23.14 10.34 17.07
CA TRP A 602 24.35 10.05 16.29
C TRP A 602 24.45 10.99 15.10
N ALA A 603 23.33 11.31 14.45
CA ALA A 603 23.30 12.21 13.31
C ALA A 603 23.46 13.70 13.70
N ALA A 604 23.14 14.08 14.94
CA ALA A 604 23.04 15.47 15.38
C ALA A 604 24.31 16.29 15.07
N GLY A 605 25.50 15.75 15.35
CA GLY A 605 26.78 16.40 15.05
C GLY A 605 26.99 16.63 13.56
N SER A 606 26.69 15.64 12.73
CA SER A 606 26.90 15.70 11.29
C SER A 606 25.89 16.57 10.54
N ILE A 607 24.66 16.73 11.06
CA ILE A 607 23.65 17.61 10.47
C ILE A 607 23.79 19.07 10.91
N TYR A 608 24.50 19.35 12.01
CA TYR A 608 24.67 20.71 12.57
C TYR A 608 25.12 21.76 11.53
N PRO A 609 26.08 21.49 10.63
CA PRO A 609 26.49 22.46 9.61
C PRO A 609 25.39 22.83 8.58
N TYR A 610 24.36 22.00 8.44
CA TYR A 610 23.30 22.15 7.43
C TYR A 610 21.99 22.63 8.05
N MET A 611 21.62 22.09 9.21
CA MET A 611 20.43 22.47 9.98
C MET A 611 20.73 22.55 11.49
N PRO A 612 21.35 23.64 11.98
CA PRO A 612 21.73 23.78 13.39
C PRO A 612 20.57 23.63 14.36
N LEU A 613 19.40 24.21 14.04
CA LEU A 613 18.21 24.08 14.89
C LEU A 613 17.74 22.63 14.99
N LEU A 614 17.74 21.89 13.89
CA LEU A 614 17.33 20.50 13.89
C LEU A 614 18.29 19.62 14.72
N SER A 615 19.59 19.90 14.64
CA SER A 615 20.61 19.28 15.50
C SER A 615 20.35 19.55 16.98
N ASN A 616 20.06 20.81 17.34
CA ASN A 616 19.71 21.21 18.71
C ASN A 616 18.44 20.51 19.21
N TYR A 617 17.46 20.30 18.33
CA TYR A 617 16.23 19.56 18.64
C TYR A 617 16.52 18.07 18.88
N SER A 618 17.37 17.44 18.06
CA SER A 618 17.80 16.05 18.27
C SER A 618 18.49 15.87 19.63
N GLN A 619 19.35 16.82 20.01
CA GLN A 619 19.99 16.82 21.33
C GLN A 619 18.97 16.93 22.47
N TRP A 620 18.01 17.86 22.36
CA TRP A 620 16.94 18.03 23.36
C TRP A 620 16.08 16.78 23.51
N VAL A 621 15.68 16.15 22.40
CA VAL A 621 14.91 14.89 22.40
C VAL A 621 15.67 13.79 23.15
N TYR A 622 16.96 13.66 22.88
CA TYR A 622 17.79 12.65 23.55
C TYR A 622 17.90 12.90 25.05
N GLU A 623 18.20 14.13 25.47
CA GLU A 623 18.27 14.48 26.90
C GLU A 623 16.94 14.25 27.60
N LYS A 624 15.84 14.62 26.94
CA LYS A 624 14.49 14.33 27.44
C LYS A 624 14.25 12.83 27.59
N ARG A 625 14.66 12.02 26.60
CA ARG A 625 14.53 10.56 26.67
C ARG A 625 15.32 9.98 27.84
N LEU A 626 16.59 10.37 28.00
CA LEU A 626 17.42 9.93 29.12
C LEU A 626 16.77 10.20 30.49
N LEU A 627 16.14 11.38 30.65
CA LEU A 627 15.42 11.71 31.88
C LEU A 627 14.21 10.80 32.11
N ASN A 628 13.55 10.37 31.04
CA ASN A 628 12.34 9.54 31.11
C ASN A 628 12.63 8.05 31.30
N ASP A 629 13.84 7.58 30.99
CA ASP A 629 14.16 6.15 31.08
C ASP A 629 14.11 5.62 32.50
N ALA A 630 14.34 6.49 33.48
CA ALA A 630 14.19 6.20 34.91
C ALA A 630 12.72 5.99 35.35
N LEU A 631 11.75 6.33 34.51
CA LEU A 631 10.32 6.28 34.83
C LEU A 631 9.68 4.90 34.62
N SER A 632 10.41 3.93 34.04
CA SER A 632 9.87 2.56 33.85
C SER A 632 9.90 1.77 35.16
N TYR A 633 8.86 1.87 35.98
CA TYR A 633 8.76 1.09 37.24
C TYR A 633 8.45 -0.41 37.04
N ASP A 634 8.11 -0.85 35.82
CA ASP A 634 8.14 -2.27 35.45
C ASP A 634 9.41 -2.69 34.69
N GLY A 635 10.34 -1.74 34.45
CA GLY A 635 11.65 -2.00 33.87
C GLY A 635 11.70 -2.33 32.37
N THR A 636 10.60 -2.22 31.62
CA THR A 636 10.51 -2.79 30.25
C THR A 636 10.11 -1.82 29.13
N TYR A 637 9.32 -0.76 29.36
CA TYR A 637 8.79 0.06 28.26
C TYR A 637 9.69 1.20 27.83
N LEU A 638 10.33 1.85 28.82
CA LEU A 638 11.22 3.00 28.61
C LEU A 638 12.68 2.64 28.87
N ASN A 639 12.98 1.40 29.26
CA ASN A 639 14.35 0.98 29.52
C ASN A 639 15.15 0.86 28.22
N SER A 640 15.72 1.99 27.79
CA SER A 640 16.39 2.12 26.52
C SER A 640 17.90 1.90 26.55
N PHE A 641 18.53 1.72 27.71
CA PHE A 641 19.99 1.87 27.75
C PHE A 641 20.78 0.92 28.62
N GLU A 642 20.21 0.20 29.58
CA GLU A 642 21.04 -0.35 30.67
C GLU A 642 21.09 -1.88 30.78
N THR A 643 20.18 -2.63 30.14
CA THR A 643 20.05 -4.07 30.43
C THR A 643 20.31 -5.02 29.27
N SER A 644 20.47 -4.55 28.02
CA SER A 644 20.73 -5.43 26.87
C SER A 644 21.85 -4.92 25.96
N ASN A 645 22.59 -5.87 25.39
CA ASN A 645 23.73 -5.70 24.49
C ASN A 645 23.38 -4.86 23.25
N TYR A 646 23.33 -3.53 23.40
CA TYR A 646 22.96 -2.64 22.32
C TYR A 646 24.08 -2.58 21.26
N ASN A 647 23.81 -3.11 20.07
CA ASN A 647 24.70 -3.02 18.91
C ASN A 647 24.79 -1.55 18.47
N GLY A 648 25.99 -0.96 18.51
CA GLY A 648 26.24 0.41 18.03
C GLY A 648 26.86 1.39 19.01
N LEU A 649 27.24 0.97 20.23
CA LEU A 649 27.91 1.86 21.19
C LEU A 649 29.19 2.52 20.63
N VAL A 650 29.97 1.80 19.81
CA VAL A 650 31.13 2.36 19.11
C VAL A 650 30.73 3.51 18.18
N THR A 651 29.59 3.38 17.48
CA THR A 651 29.06 4.41 16.58
C THR A 651 28.66 5.66 17.37
N ARG A 652 27.94 5.47 18.48
CA ARG A 652 27.60 6.55 19.42
C ARG A 652 28.85 7.32 19.85
N VAL A 653 29.85 6.61 20.37
CA VAL A 653 31.10 7.21 20.87
C VAL A 653 31.80 8.03 19.79
N CYS A 654 31.86 7.50 18.56
CA CYS A 654 32.56 8.15 17.46
C CYS A 654 31.81 9.34 16.86
N MET A 655 30.47 9.33 16.82
CA MET A 655 29.68 10.35 16.14
C MET A 655 29.09 11.42 17.07
N TYR A 656 28.99 11.16 18.38
CA TYR A 656 28.40 12.12 19.33
C TYR A 656 29.22 13.42 19.45
N SER A 657 28.52 14.55 19.68
CA SER A 657 29.11 15.89 19.83
C SER A 657 28.46 16.63 21.01
N MET A 658 29.27 17.02 22.00
CA MET A 658 28.82 17.79 23.20
C MET A 658 28.58 19.28 22.94
N ASN A 659 29.01 19.81 21.79
CA ASN A 659 28.92 21.26 21.51
C ASN A 659 27.56 21.65 20.93
N ILE A 660 26.57 20.77 20.98
CA ILE A 660 25.21 21.01 20.53
C ILE A 660 24.40 21.44 21.74
N THR A 661 23.79 22.61 21.67
CA THR A 661 22.91 23.09 22.74
C THR A 661 21.54 22.46 22.55
N ALA A 662 21.04 21.75 23.56
CA ALA A 662 19.67 21.27 23.56
C ALA A 662 18.68 22.45 23.45
N VAL A 663 17.84 22.44 22.41
CA VAL A 663 16.77 23.42 22.24
C VAL A 663 15.47 22.66 22.03
N GLN A 664 14.43 23.00 22.79
CA GLN A 664 13.10 22.45 22.57
C GLN A 664 12.56 22.92 21.21
N PRO A 665 11.98 22.03 20.39
CA PRO A 665 11.29 22.44 19.17
C PRO A 665 10.17 23.44 19.46
N PRO A 666 9.83 24.34 18.52
CA PRO A 666 8.64 25.18 18.66
C PRO A 666 7.40 24.30 18.82
N LEU A 667 6.44 24.79 19.61
CA LEU A 667 5.18 24.10 19.81
C LEU A 667 4.25 24.38 18.62
N GLU A 668 3.97 23.35 17.84
CA GLU A 668 2.82 23.28 16.94
C GLU A 668 1.82 22.30 17.56
N THR A 669 0.62 22.78 17.88
CA THR A 669 -0.36 22.00 18.63
C THR A 669 -1.05 20.92 17.78
N ILE A 670 -0.97 21.06 16.46
CA ILE A 670 -1.20 19.99 15.49
C ILE A 670 -0.15 20.09 14.39
N ILE A 671 0.42 18.94 13.99
CA ILE A 671 1.31 18.81 12.84
C ILE A 671 0.75 17.70 11.96
N VAL A 672 0.56 17.99 10.67
CA VAL A 672 0.04 17.04 9.69
C VAL A 672 1.08 16.81 8.60
N TRP A 673 1.34 15.53 8.35
CA TRP A 673 2.29 15.01 7.39
C TRP A 673 1.48 14.19 6.34
N PRO A 674 0.94 14.84 5.30
CA PRO A 674 0.00 14.21 4.37
C PRO A 674 0.60 13.15 3.44
N ASP A 675 1.89 13.24 3.09
CA ASP A 675 2.54 12.24 2.23
C ASP A 675 2.79 10.93 3.00
N SER A 676 3.13 11.04 4.28
CA SER A 676 3.37 9.92 5.19
C SER A 676 2.09 9.40 5.82
N GLY A 677 1.01 10.19 5.79
CA GLY A 677 -0.26 9.83 6.40
C GLY A 677 -0.26 9.91 7.92
N LEU A 678 0.58 10.74 8.53
CA LEU A 678 0.63 10.89 9.99
C LEU A 678 0.19 12.30 10.44
N ALA A 679 -0.57 12.38 11.53
CA ALA A 679 -0.85 13.64 12.20
C ALA A 679 -0.70 13.50 13.71
N PHE A 680 -0.21 14.56 14.34
CA PHE A 680 0.12 14.62 15.77
C PHE A 680 -0.50 15.84 16.40
N PHE A 681 -1.34 15.64 17.40
CA PHE A 681 -1.87 16.68 18.28
C PHE A 681 -1.03 16.73 19.55
N ARG A 682 -0.72 17.93 20.06
CA ARG A 682 -0.08 18.08 21.37
C ARG A 682 -0.48 19.36 22.10
N SER A 683 -0.66 19.31 23.42
CA SER A 683 -0.83 20.52 24.24
C SER A 683 0.48 21.28 24.42
N ASP A 684 1.58 20.55 24.61
CA ASP A 684 2.91 21.08 24.86
C ASP A 684 3.98 19.97 24.68
N TRP A 685 5.21 20.25 25.12
CA TRP A 685 6.36 19.34 25.05
C TRP A 685 6.74 18.74 26.42
N GLY A 686 6.00 19.01 27.49
CA GLY A 686 6.20 18.45 28.82
C GLY A 686 5.80 16.97 28.91
N GLN A 687 6.06 16.37 30.07
CA GLN A 687 5.70 14.96 30.35
C GLN A 687 4.18 14.79 30.58
N ASP A 688 3.51 15.85 31.04
CA ASP A 688 2.07 15.87 31.28
C ASP A 688 1.23 16.20 30.04
N ALA A 689 1.88 16.47 28.90
CA ALA A 689 1.22 16.90 27.69
C ALA A 689 0.12 15.94 27.25
N LEU A 690 -1.01 16.49 26.80
CA LEU A 690 -1.99 15.76 26.01
C LEU A 690 -1.40 15.54 24.63
N TYR A 691 -1.43 14.30 24.14
CA TYR A 691 -0.91 13.94 22.85
C TYR A 691 -1.79 12.89 22.18
N LEU A 692 -2.11 13.10 20.90
CA LEU A 692 -2.80 12.12 20.07
C LEU A 692 -2.07 12.00 18.74
N SER A 693 -1.81 10.78 18.30
CA SER A 693 -1.32 10.52 16.95
C SER A 693 -2.38 9.77 16.16
N ILE A 694 -2.56 10.07 14.88
CA ILE A 694 -3.46 9.35 13.97
C ILE A 694 -2.72 9.01 12.67
N THR A 695 -3.02 7.83 12.11
CA THR A 695 -2.51 7.38 10.80
C THR A 695 -3.63 7.29 9.76
N CYS A 696 -3.37 7.75 8.55
CA CYS A 696 -4.17 7.57 7.35
C CYS A 696 -3.28 7.83 6.13
N LYS A 697 -2.73 6.76 5.56
CA LYS A 697 -1.77 6.76 4.46
C LYS A 697 -2.49 6.78 3.11
N ASN A 698 -1.97 7.53 2.13
CA ASN A 698 -2.59 7.66 0.81
C ASN A 698 -1.74 7.10 -0.35
N LYS A 699 -0.62 6.43 -0.04
CA LYS A 699 0.34 5.99 -1.05
C LYS A 699 0.24 4.49 -1.29
N SER A 700 -0.33 4.11 -2.43
CA SER A 700 -0.58 2.71 -2.81
C SER A 700 0.66 1.88 -3.14
N ASP A 701 1.80 2.52 -3.35
CA ASP A 701 2.91 1.92 -4.08
C ASP A 701 4.02 1.49 -3.11
N PHE A 702 3.99 0.21 -2.73
CA PHE A 702 5.07 -0.52 -2.03
C PHE A 702 5.23 -0.21 -0.54
N GLN A 703 4.24 -0.60 0.26
CA GLN A 703 4.38 -0.63 1.71
C GLN A 703 4.75 -2.03 2.19
N TYR A 704 5.92 -2.15 2.81
CA TYR A 704 6.32 -3.33 3.57
C TYR A 704 5.97 -3.11 5.05
N HIS A 705 5.73 -4.20 5.78
CA HIS A 705 5.44 -4.15 7.22
C HIS A 705 4.17 -3.34 7.57
N ALA A 706 3.25 -3.22 6.61
CA ALA A 706 2.05 -2.42 6.73
C ALA A 706 0.97 -3.10 7.58
N HIS A 707 0.26 -2.32 8.38
CA HIS A 707 -0.92 -2.77 9.14
C HIS A 707 -2.21 -2.28 8.48
N TYR A 708 -3.32 -2.94 8.80
CA TYR A 708 -4.67 -2.51 8.42
C TYR A 708 -5.24 -1.51 9.43
N ASP A 709 -4.48 -0.45 9.69
CA ASP A 709 -4.62 0.48 10.81
C ASP A 709 -5.05 1.89 10.36
N GLU A 710 -5.57 2.04 9.14
CA GLU A 710 -5.98 3.35 8.64
C GLU A 710 -7.08 3.97 9.51
N ASN A 711 -7.01 5.29 9.70
CA ASN A 711 -7.78 6.06 10.67
C ASN A 711 -7.55 5.66 12.14
N SER A 712 -6.64 4.73 12.47
CA SER A 712 -6.30 4.40 13.86
C SER A 712 -5.58 5.57 14.55
N PHE A 713 -5.73 5.66 15.87
CA PHE A 713 -5.08 6.66 16.70
C PHE A 713 -4.50 6.09 18.00
N GLU A 714 -3.57 6.82 18.62
CA GLU A 714 -3.03 6.57 19.96
C GLU A 714 -3.17 7.81 20.83
N ILE A 715 -3.30 7.64 22.15
CA ILE A 715 -3.45 8.74 23.11
C ILE A 715 -2.48 8.60 24.26
N TRP A 716 -1.79 9.70 24.56
CA TRP A 716 -0.98 9.89 25.76
C TRP A 716 -1.45 11.14 26.51
N ALA A 717 -1.43 11.10 27.84
CA ALA A 717 -1.73 12.24 28.68
C ALA A 717 -1.19 12.05 30.10
N TYR A 718 -0.77 13.14 30.75
CA TYR A 718 -0.40 13.14 32.17
C TYR A 718 0.62 12.03 32.53
N GLY A 719 1.60 11.86 31.63
CA GLY A 719 2.60 10.82 31.73
C GLY A 719 2.10 9.39 31.54
N ALA A 720 0.89 9.12 31.06
CA ALA A 720 0.40 7.77 30.82
C ALA A 720 0.10 7.51 29.33
N TRP A 721 0.33 6.28 28.88
CA TRP A 721 -0.17 5.77 27.60
C TRP A 721 -1.58 5.26 27.80
N LEU A 722 -2.58 5.90 27.18
CA LEU A 722 -3.99 5.66 27.46
C LEU A 722 -4.67 4.78 26.42
N ALA A 723 -4.47 5.09 25.13
CA ALA A 723 -4.97 4.30 24.00
C ALA A 723 -3.80 3.96 23.07
N THR A 724 -3.74 2.71 22.61
CA THR A 724 -2.56 2.18 21.91
C THR A 724 -2.92 1.27 20.75
N ASN A 725 -2.07 1.22 19.73
CA ASN A 725 -2.00 0.10 18.78
C ASN A 725 -1.26 -1.09 19.43
N PRO A 726 -1.27 -2.29 18.83
CA PRO A 726 -0.84 -3.50 19.52
C PRO A 726 0.70 -3.62 19.62
N GLY A 727 1.46 -2.77 18.91
CA GLY A 727 2.92 -2.88 18.85
C GLY A 727 3.38 -4.03 17.95
N TYR A 728 4.61 -4.52 18.17
CA TYR A 728 5.26 -5.46 17.25
C TYR A 728 6.04 -6.57 17.98
N PRO A 729 5.63 -7.85 17.85
CA PRO A 729 6.32 -8.98 18.44
C PRO A 729 7.55 -9.43 17.64
N GLY A 730 7.78 -8.93 16.43
CA GLY A 730 8.73 -9.55 15.50
C GLY A 730 8.02 -10.42 14.46
N PHE A 731 8.52 -10.38 13.23
CA PHE A 731 7.95 -11.10 12.10
C PHE A 731 7.99 -12.61 12.34
N GLY A 732 6.86 -13.29 12.13
CA GLY A 732 6.74 -14.74 12.35
C GLY A 732 6.72 -15.16 13.83
N HIS A 733 6.55 -14.21 14.74
CA HIS A 733 6.51 -14.46 16.18
C HIS A 733 5.21 -13.95 16.80
N GLY A 734 4.80 -14.55 17.94
CA GLY A 734 3.61 -14.15 18.67
C GLY A 734 2.34 -14.20 17.82
N GLU A 735 1.39 -13.30 18.10
CA GLU A 735 0.13 -13.17 17.36
C GLU A 735 0.29 -12.17 16.20
N TYR A 736 1.33 -12.31 15.36
CA TYR A 736 1.64 -11.36 14.27
C TYR A 736 0.47 -11.13 13.29
N ASP A 737 -0.27 -12.18 12.92
CA ASP A 737 -1.44 -12.02 12.04
C ASP A 737 -2.56 -11.20 12.69
N TRP A 738 -2.67 -11.29 14.01
CA TRP A 738 -3.63 -10.51 14.78
C TRP A 738 -3.18 -9.04 14.81
N ILE A 739 -1.96 -8.74 15.27
CA ILE A 739 -1.51 -7.35 15.44
C ILE A 739 -1.53 -6.51 14.16
N THR A 740 -1.40 -7.14 12.98
CA THR A 740 -1.48 -6.45 11.69
C THR A 740 -2.91 -6.17 11.23
N SER A 741 -3.92 -6.77 11.86
CA SER A 741 -5.32 -6.67 11.43
C SER A 741 -6.03 -5.42 11.96
N THR A 742 -7.13 -5.03 11.29
CA THR A 742 -7.95 -3.87 11.67
C THR A 742 -8.53 -3.96 13.07
N GLU A 743 -8.88 -5.16 13.53
CA GLU A 743 -9.45 -5.29 14.87
C GLU A 743 -8.44 -4.82 15.95
N ALA A 744 -7.13 -4.80 15.65
CA ALA A 744 -6.03 -4.56 16.60
C ALA A 744 -5.80 -3.10 16.85
N SER A 745 -6.40 -2.30 15.99
CA SER A 745 -6.22 -0.87 15.91
C SER A 745 -7.44 -0.16 16.47
N ASN A 746 -7.25 1.10 16.87
CA ASN A 746 -8.32 1.97 17.38
C ASN A 746 -9.14 2.53 16.21
N THR A 747 -9.85 1.65 15.50
CA THR A 747 -10.51 1.93 14.20
C THR A 747 -11.92 1.29 14.18
N ILE A 748 -12.46 1.00 13.00
CA ILE A 748 -13.82 0.46 12.82
C ILE A 748 -13.77 -0.88 12.08
N LEU A 749 -14.67 -1.80 12.41
CA LEU A 749 -15.01 -2.95 11.57
C LEU A 749 -16.36 -2.73 10.91
N LEU A 750 -16.45 -3.07 9.62
CA LEU A 750 -17.70 -3.06 8.85
C LEU A 750 -18.07 -4.50 8.53
N ASN A 751 -19.24 -4.94 8.98
CA ASN A 751 -19.73 -6.32 8.89
C ASN A 751 -18.86 -7.35 9.64
N ASN A 752 -18.24 -6.95 10.76
CA ASN A 752 -17.17 -7.71 11.44
C ASN A 752 -15.93 -7.96 10.55
N GLU A 753 -15.78 -7.21 9.45
CA GLU A 753 -14.60 -7.29 8.61
C GLU A 753 -13.75 -6.04 8.73
N GLY A 754 -12.44 -6.26 8.67
CA GLY A 754 -11.45 -5.21 8.65
C GLY A 754 -11.31 -4.53 7.29
N GLN A 755 -10.35 -3.63 7.24
CA GLN A 755 -9.86 -3.02 6.02
C GLN A 755 -9.27 -4.12 5.12
N GLN A 756 -9.49 -3.97 3.82
CA GLN A 756 -9.01 -4.87 2.77
C GLN A 756 -7.78 -4.30 2.07
N GLN A 757 -7.36 -3.10 2.47
CA GLN A 757 -6.21 -2.37 1.96
C GLN A 757 -5.55 -1.62 3.12
N VAL A 758 -4.22 -1.50 3.07
CA VAL A 758 -3.41 -0.83 4.10
C VAL A 758 -3.19 0.67 3.82
N ASN A 759 -3.90 1.25 2.86
CA ASN A 759 -3.77 2.67 2.48
C ASN A 759 -5.14 3.25 2.17
N GLY A 760 -5.56 4.25 2.94
CA GLY A 760 -6.76 5.06 2.73
C GLY A 760 -6.62 6.13 1.65
N GLU A 761 -7.49 7.15 1.71
CA GLU A 761 -7.37 8.36 0.88
C GLU A 761 -6.50 9.44 1.55
N GLY A 762 -6.06 9.19 2.79
CA GLY A 762 -5.26 10.11 3.59
C GLY A 762 -6.05 11.24 4.24
N PHE A 763 -5.32 12.24 4.74
CA PHE A 763 -5.92 13.44 5.31
C PHE A 763 -6.53 14.32 4.22
N GLN A 764 -7.82 14.60 4.39
CA GLN A 764 -8.59 15.46 3.50
C GLN A 764 -8.48 16.93 3.93
N GLU A 765 -8.51 17.18 5.24
CA GLU A 765 -8.55 18.52 5.83
C GLU A 765 -7.84 18.55 7.18
N TYR A 766 -7.29 19.70 7.57
CA TYR A 766 -6.81 19.94 8.93
C TYR A 766 -6.86 21.43 9.29
N PHE A 767 -6.94 21.75 10.57
CA PHE A 767 -6.91 23.12 11.05
C PHE A 767 -6.32 23.32 12.42
N VAL A 768 -5.92 24.57 12.63
CA VAL A 768 -5.34 25.07 13.87
C VAL A 768 -6.13 26.30 14.33
N SER A 769 -6.40 26.41 15.62
CA SER A 769 -6.83 27.66 16.26
C SER A 769 -6.28 27.77 17.68
N SER A 770 -6.59 28.85 18.40
CA SER A 770 -6.12 28.98 19.79
C SER A 770 -6.78 28.00 20.76
N GLU A 771 -7.99 27.54 20.48
CA GLU A 771 -8.77 26.69 21.41
C GLU A 771 -9.01 25.29 20.85
N ILE A 772 -8.99 25.13 19.53
CA ILE A 772 -9.36 23.87 18.87
C ILE A 772 -8.50 23.60 17.65
N ASP A 773 -7.97 22.40 17.56
CA ASP A 773 -7.34 21.88 16.35
C ASP A 773 -8.15 20.71 15.80
N GLY A 774 -7.98 20.41 14.51
CA GLY A 774 -8.71 19.31 13.90
C GLY A 774 -8.05 18.69 12.69
N VAL A 775 -8.39 17.43 12.39
CA VAL A 775 -8.02 16.72 11.17
C VAL A 775 -9.19 15.87 10.68
N VAL A 776 -9.31 15.72 9.37
CA VAL A 776 -10.26 14.85 8.68
C VAL A 776 -9.48 13.82 7.87
N ALA A 777 -9.66 12.54 8.18
CA ALA A 777 -8.97 11.41 7.56
C ALA A 777 -9.98 10.47 6.90
N SER A 778 -9.71 10.03 5.67
CA SER A 778 -10.65 9.22 4.89
C SER A 778 -10.11 7.81 4.63
N ALA A 779 -10.93 6.82 4.98
CA ALA A 779 -10.74 5.39 4.74
C ALA A 779 -11.97 4.80 4.02
N ASN A 780 -12.52 5.54 3.07
CA ASN A 780 -13.80 5.23 2.42
C ASN A 780 -13.69 4.07 1.42
N SER A 781 -12.56 3.90 0.76
CA SER A 781 -12.37 2.87 -0.27
C SER A 781 -11.82 1.54 0.24
N ILE A 782 -11.29 1.50 1.46
CA ILE A 782 -10.42 0.40 1.89
C ILE A 782 -11.16 -0.78 2.51
N TYR A 783 -12.40 -0.60 2.97
CA TYR A 783 -13.22 -1.71 3.48
C TYR A 783 -13.93 -2.48 2.37
N SER A 784 -13.90 -1.95 1.15
CA SER A 784 -14.39 -2.64 -0.03
C SER A 784 -13.38 -3.67 -0.50
N SER A 785 -13.85 -4.88 -0.78
CA SER A 785 -12.98 -5.88 -1.41
C SER A 785 -12.38 -5.31 -2.72
N PRO A 786 -11.08 -5.53 -2.99
CA PRO A 786 -10.45 -5.10 -4.24
C PRO A 786 -11.19 -5.57 -5.50
N GLY A 787 -11.89 -6.70 -5.43
CA GLY A 787 -12.73 -7.22 -6.51
C GLY A 787 -13.89 -6.30 -6.90
N ASN A 788 -14.31 -5.36 -6.04
CA ASN A 788 -15.32 -4.36 -6.35
C ASN A 788 -14.80 -3.24 -7.28
N PHE A 789 -13.52 -2.88 -7.17
CA PHE A 789 -12.87 -2.01 -8.16
C PHE A 789 -12.73 -2.72 -9.50
N ALA A 790 -12.36 -4.01 -9.47
CA ALA A 790 -12.33 -4.84 -10.66
C ALA A 790 -13.71 -4.96 -11.29
N LEU A 791 -14.78 -5.12 -10.50
CA LEU A 791 -16.16 -5.20 -10.97
C LEU A 791 -16.54 -4.03 -11.87
N ASN A 792 -16.19 -2.78 -11.56
CA ASN A 792 -16.54 -1.64 -12.41
C ASN A 792 -15.85 -1.69 -13.78
N ASN A 793 -14.56 -2.05 -13.81
CA ASN A 793 -13.78 -2.17 -15.05
C ASN A 793 -14.16 -3.43 -15.85
N TYR A 794 -14.38 -4.55 -15.16
CA TYR A 794 -14.79 -5.83 -15.73
C TYR A 794 -16.24 -5.77 -16.23
N PHE A 795 -17.12 -5.06 -15.53
CA PHE A 795 -18.49 -4.79 -15.96
C PHE A 795 -18.52 -3.98 -17.25
N LEU A 796 -17.69 -2.95 -17.38
CA LEU A 796 -17.53 -2.23 -18.64
C LEU A 796 -17.03 -3.17 -19.75
N GLY A 797 -16.07 -4.04 -19.45
CA GLY A 797 -15.59 -5.08 -20.38
C GLY A 797 -16.68 -6.08 -20.80
N VAL A 798 -17.49 -6.56 -19.86
CA VAL A 798 -18.62 -7.48 -20.09
C VAL A 798 -19.76 -6.79 -20.85
N ILE A 799 -20.06 -5.53 -20.54
CA ILE A 799 -21.03 -4.72 -21.30
C ILE A 799 -20.54 -4.51 -22.73
N ILE A 800 -19.30 -4.06 -22.93
CA ILE A 800 -18.70 -3.91 -24.26
C ILE A 800 -18.75 -5.25 -25.00
N PHE A 801 -18.47 -6.35 -24.30
CA PHE A 801 -18.55 -7.69 -24.85
C PHE A 801 -19.97 -8.06 -25.32
N ILE A 802 -20.98 -7.90 -24.46
CA ILE A 802 -22.39 -8.18 -24.78
C ILE A 802 -22.86 -7.28 -25.94
N PHE A 803 -22.58 -5.98 -25.88
CA PHE A 803 -22.95 -5.04 -26.93
C PHE A 803 -22.27 -5.35 -28.26
N THR A 804 -20.99 -5.71 -28.25
CA THR A 804 -20.26 -6.08 -29.48
C THR A 804 -20.85 -7.35 -30.09
N ASN A 805 -21.18 -8.36 -29.29
CA ASN A 805 -21.80 -9.59 -29.79
C ASN A 805 -23.23 -9.36 -30.30
N LEU A 806 -24.02 -8.56 -29.60
CA LEU A 806 -25.37 -8.17 -30.03
C LEU A 806 -25.33 -7.34 -31.31
N ALA A 807 -24.40 -6.40 -31.43
CA ALA A 807 -24.19 -5.58 -32.62
C ALA A 807 -23.75 -6.45 -33.81
N VAL A 808 -22.76 -7.32 -33.64
CA VAL A 808 -22.32 -8.28 -34.68
C VAL A 808 -23.49 -9.18 -35.11
N SER A 809 -24.26 -9.68 -34.15
CA SER A 809 -25.45 -10.49 -34.42
C SER A 809 -26.51 -9.69 -35.19
N ALA A 810 -26.78 -8.45 -34.79
CA ALA A 810 -27.71 -7.55 -35.47
C ALA A 810 -27.24 -7.21 -36.89
N PHE A 811 -25.94 -6.96 -37.09
CA PHE A 811 -25.35 -6.75 -38.42
C PHE A 811 -25.49 -7.98 -39.30
N ILE A 812 -25.25 -9.19 -38.76
CA ILE A 812 -25.47 -10.45 -39.47
C ILE A 812 -26.97 -10.59 -39.83
N ILE A 813 -27.89 -10.29 -38.90
CA ILE A 813 -29.34 -10.33 -39.13
C ILE A 813 -29.76 -9.34 -40.23
N ILE A 814 -29.33 -8.09 -40.15
CA ILE A 814 -29.63 -7.04 -41.14
C ILE A 814 -29.05 -7.43 -42.49
N TYR A 815 -27.81 -7.92 -42.54
CA TYR A 815 -27.17 -8.37 -43.78
C TYR A 815 -27.94 -9.54 -44.42
N LEU A 816 -28.31 -10.55 -43.64
CA LEU A 816 -29.09 -11.71 -44.11
C LEU A 816 -30.50 -11.30 -44.57
N ARG A 817 -31.15 -10.38 -43.85
CA ARG A 817 -32.49 -9.86 -44.19
C ARG A 817 -32.43 -9.02 -45.48
N ARG A 818 -31.48 -8.10 -45.60
CA ARG A 818 -31.31 -7.22 -46.77
C ARG A 818 -30.99 -8.02 -48.05
N ARG A 819 -30.26 -9.14 -47.94
CA ARG A 819 -30.03 -10.07 -49.07
C ARG A 819 -31.24 -10.94 -49.37
N GLY A 820 -31.99 -11.38 -48.37
CA GLY A 820 -33.24 -12.14 -48.55
C GLY A 820 -34.33 -11.36 -49.28
N TYR A 821 -34.36 -10.03 -49.13
CA TYR A 821 -35.30 -9.16 -49.86
C TYR A 821 -34.90 -8.85 -51.30
N LYS A 822 -33.61 -8.89 -51.66
CA LYS A 822 -33.16 -8.65 -53.05
C LYS A 822 -33.37 -9.84 -54.00
N THR A 823 -33.78 -11.01 -53.50
CA THR A 823 -34.20 -12.15 -54.34
C THR A 823 -35.71 -12.14 -54.60
N ASN A 824 -36.24 -11.05 -55.16
CA ASN A 824 -37.54 -11.10 -55.83
C ASN A 824 -37.34 -11.79 -57.18
N ILE A 825 -37.50 -13.12 -57.21
CA ILE A 825 -37.55 -13.88 -58.45
C ILE A 825 -38.91 -13.58 -59.09
N VAL A 826 -38.92 -12.60 -59.99
CA VAL A 826 -40.03 -12.36 -60.92
C VAL A 826 -40.10 -13.56 -61.86
N PHE A 827 -41.15 -14.37 -61.74
CA PHE A 827 -41.41 -15.46 -62.67
C PHE A 827 -42.02 -14.88 -63.96
N ILE A 828 -41.19 -14.64 -64.96
CA ILE A 828 -41.65 -14.51 -66.35
C ILE A 828 -41.82 -15.94 -66.89
N PRO A 829 -42.96 -16.30 -67.50
CA PRO A 829 -43.16 -17.64 -68.04
C PRO A 829 -42.46 -17.75 -69.38
N GLN A 830 -41.27 -18.37 -69.42
CA GLN A 830 -40.69 -18.88 -70.65
C GLN A 830 -40.83 -20.41 -70.71
N LYS A 831 -41.59 -20.87 -71.71
CA LYS A 831 -41.56 -22.24 -72.23
C LYS A 831 -40.30 -22.37 -73.06
N GLU A 832 -39.28 -23.02 -72.51
CA GLU A 832 -38.37 -23.98 -73.16
C GLU A 832 -37.22 -24.34 -72.19
N LYS A 833 -36.81 -25.62 -72.19
CA LYS A 833 -35.67 -26.14 -71.42
C LYS A 833 -34.40 -25.87 -72.25
N PRO A 834 -33.26 -25.43 -71.68
CA PRO A 834 -32.57 -26.26 -70.68
C PRO A 834 -31.87 -25.51 -69.51
N SER A 835 -31.51 -26.34 -68.55
CA SER A 835 -30.33 -26.34 -67.65
C SER A 835 -29.73 -25.04 -67.08
N ILE A 836 -29.28 -25.17 -65.82
CA ILE A 836 -28.46 -24.22 -65.05
C ILE A 836 -29.24 -23.08 -64.35
N SER A 837 -30.02 -23.43 -63.32
CA SER A 837 -30.40 -22.45 -62.27
C SER A 837 -30.45 -23.00 -60.84
N SER A 838 -30.15 -24.29 -60.61
CA SER A 838 -30.11 -24.86 -59.25
C SER A 838 -28.79 -24.67 -58.49
N ILE A 839 -27.75 -24.09 -59.14
CA ILE A 839 -26.43 -23.86 -58.53
C ILE A 839 -26.38 -22.52 -57.78
N LYS A 840 -27.08 -21.47 -58.24
CA LYS A 840 -27.03 -20.14 -57.60
C LYS A 840 -27.65 -20.11 -56.18
N SER A 841 -28.64 -20.95 -55.88
CA SER A 841 -29.24 -21.01 -54.53
C SER A 841 -28.43 -21.82 -53.52
N LYS A 842 -27.67 -22.83 -53.97
CA LYS A 842 -26.82 -23.66 -53.10
C LYS A 842 -25.56 -22.92 -52.63
N ASN A 843 -24.99 -22.06 -53.47
CA ASN A 843 -23.85 -21.22 -53.08
C ASN A 843 -24.24 -20.12 -52.07
N LEU A 844 -25.51 -19.72 -52.02
CA LEU A 844 -26.01 -18.74 -51.05
C LEU A 844 -26.09 -19.33 -49.63
N VAL A 845 -26.62 -20.55 -49.48
CA VAL A 845 -26.71 -21.22 -48.18
C VAL A 845 -25.32 -21.46 -47.59
N LEU A 846 -24.35 -21.87 -48.41
CA LEU A 846 -22.98 -22.12 -47.97
C LEU A 846 -22.23 -20.83 -47.59
N LYS A 847 -22.36 -19.75 -48.38
CA LYS A 847 -21.81 -18.43 -48.02
C LYS A 847 -22.40 -17.88 -46.71
N THR A 848 -23.70 -18.10 -46.47
CA THR A 848 -24.34 -17.73 -45.21
C THR A 848 -23.78 -18.52 -44.03
N HIS A 849 -23.57 -19.83 -44.18
CA HIS A 849 -22.97 -20.65 -43.11
C HIS A 849 -21.52 -20.26 -42.81
N LEU A 850 -20.74 -19.88 -43.83
CA LEU A 850 -19.37 -19.38 -43.65
C LEU A 850 -19.34 -18.02 -42.94
N ILE A 851 -20.22 -17.08 -43.31
CA ILE A 851 -20.30 -15.78 -42.63
C ILE A 851 -20.71 -15.96 -41.16
N ILE A 852 -21.65 -16.86 -40.87
CA ILE A 852 -22.04 -17.20 -39.50
C ILE A 852 -20.86 -17.86 -38.76
N GLY A 853 -20.14 -18.78 -39.40
CA GLY A 853 -18.96 -19.44 -38.82
C GLY A 853 -17.82 -18.46 -38.52
N PHE A 854 -17.51 -17.54 -39.45
CA PHE A 854 -16.53 -16.48 -39.24
C PHE A 854 -16.99 -15.51 -38.15
N GLY A 855 -18.27 -15.13 -38.12
CA GLY A 855 -18.83 -14.29 -37.07
C GLY A 855 -18.71 -14.93 -35.68
N LEU A 856 -18.94 -16.24 -35.56
CA LEU A 856 -18.77 -16.98 -34.31
C LEU A 856 -17.28 -17.09 -33.90
N ILE A 857 -16.38 -17.40 -34.84
CA ILE A 857 -14.94 -17.49 -34.57
C ILE A 857 -14.39 -16.12 -34.17
N PHE A 858 -14.75 -15.06 -34.89
CA PHE A 858 -14.31 -13.70 -34.59
C PHE A 858 -14.90 -13.21 -33.25
N GLY A 859 -16.15 -13.56 -32.96
CA GLY A 859 -16.77 -13.36 -31.66
C GLY A 859 -15.97 -14.01 -30.54
N VAL A 860 -15.62 -15.30 -30.67
CA VAL A 860 -14.81 -16.04 -29.68
C VAL A 860 -13.40 -15.47 -29.53
N ILE A 861 -12.74 -15.10 -30.62
CA ILE A 861 -11.39 -14.49 -30.56
C ILE A 861 -11.45 -13.13 -29.87
N ILE A 862 -12.46 -12.31 -30.16
CA ILE A 862 -12.68 -11.05 -29.45
C ILE A 862 -13.02 -11.31 -27.98
N SER A 863 -13.82 -12.33 -27.65
CA SER A 863 -14.10 -12.70 -26.25
C SER A 863 -12.83 -13.01 -25.48
N LEU A 864 -11.96 -13.83 -26.06
CA LEU A 864 -10.71 -14.26 -25.44
C LEU A 864 -9.73 -13.09 -25.35
N ALA A 865 -9.58 -12.30 -26.41
CA ALA A 865 -8.73 -11.12 -26.42
C ALA A 865 -9.19 -10.08 -25.38
N SER A 866 -10.49 -9.80 -25.28
CA SER A 866 -11.05 -8.93 -24.25
C SER A 866 -10.80 -9.50 -22.85
N PHE A 867 -11.06 -10.79 -22.62
CA PHE A 867 -10.79 -11.45 -21.34
C PHE A 867 -9.32 -11.27 -20.91
N PHE A 868 -8.36 -11.49 -21.81
CA PHE A 868 -6.93 -11.32 -21.53
C PHE A 868 -6.50 -9.85 -21.38
N LEU A 869 -7.05 -8.93 -22.18
CA LEU A 869 -6.74 -7.50 -22.08
C LEU A 869 -7.29 -6.89 -20.77
N PHE A 870 -8.41 -7.41 -20.25
CA PHE A 870 -9.02 -6.94 -19.00
C PHE A 870 -8.58 -7.72 -17.76
N SER A 871 -8.07 -8.95 -17.89
CA SER A 871 -7.44 -9.68 -16.78
C SER A 871 -6.01 -9.23 -16.51
N ASN A 872 -5.32 -8.61 -17.47
CA ASN A 872 -3.94 -8.14 -17.30
C ASN A 872 -3.81 -7.03 -16.24
N PRO A 873 -4.63 -5.95 -16.22
CA PRO A 873 -4.60 -4.97 -15.12
C PRO A 873 -4.93 -5.57 -13.76
N TYR A 874 -5.78 -6.61 -13.73
CA TYR A 874 -6.10 -7.36 -12.51
C TYR A 874 -4.90 -8.20 -12.03
N LEU A 875 -4.19 -8.86 -12.96
CA LEU A 875 -2.91 -9.51 -12.68
C LEU A 875 -1.82 -8.49 -12.27
N GLN A 876 -1.88 -7.27 -12.77
CA GLN A 876 -0.94 -6.19 -12.42
C GLN A 876 -1.21 -5.62 -11.02
N ALA A 877 -2.48 -5.41 -10.66
CA ALA A 877 -2.88 -5.08 -9.29
C ALA A 877 -2.54 -6.22 -8.31
N TYR A 878 -2.64 -7.46 -8.78
CA TYR A 878 -2.21 -8.67 -8.08
C TYR A 878 -0.68 -8.76 -7.87
N THR A 879 0.14 -8.33 -8.85
CA THR A 879 1.61 -8.28 -8.71
C THR A 879 2.12 -7.27 -7.67
N LEU A 880 1.25 -6.42 -7.12
CA LEU A 880 1.58 -5.39 -6.13
C LEU A 880 1.28 -5.79 -4.67
N GLY A 881 0.95 -7.06 -4.39
CA GLY A 881 1.12 -7.65 -3.04
C GLY A 881 -0.07 -7.56 -2.07
N LYS A 882 -1.24 -8.10 -2.40
CA LYS A 882 -2.37 -8.28 -1.45
C LYS A 882 -2.76 -9.77 -1.32
N HIS A 883 -2.89 -10.26 -0.08
CA HIS A 883 -2.91 -11.69 0.32
C HIS A 883 -4.28 -12.43 0.27
N SER A 884 -4.16 -13.76 0.44
CA SER A 884 -5.07 -14.84 0.91
C SER A 884 -6.38 -15.20 0.19
N HIS A 885 -7.13 -14.29 -0.42
CA HIS A 885 -8.49 -14.63 -0.90
C HIS A 885 -8.59 -15.32 -2.29
N ILE A 886 -7.46 -15.76 -2.86
CA ILE A 886 -7.42 -16.40 -4.20
C ILE A 886 -7.94 -17.83 -4.20
N VAL A 887 -7.90 -18.51 -3.04
CA VAL A 887 -8.46 -19.86 -2.89
C VAL A 887 -9.95 -19.87 -3.29
N ASP A 888 -10.65 -18.76 -3.11
CA ASP A 888 -12.10 -18.66 -3.40
C ASP A 888 -12.42 -18.27 -4.85
N LEU A 889 -11.46 -17.70 -5.61
CA LEU A 889 -11.70 -17.32 -7.02
C LEU A 889 -11.39 -18.41 -8.04
N MET A 890 -10.47 -19.31 -7.70
CA MET A 890 -10.07 -20.43 -8.57
C MET A 890 -11.26 -21.29 -9.01
N PRO A 891 -12.17 -21.72 -8.10
CA PRO A 891 -13.35 -22.49 -8.50
C PRO A 891 -14.24 -21.73 -9.49
N ILE A 892 -14.31 -20.40 -9.41
CA ILE A 892 -15.17 -19.58 -10.26
C ILE A 892 -14.58 -19.42 -11.66
N LEU A 893 -13.27 -19.20 -11.75
CA LEU A 893 -12.54 -19.19 -13.02
C LEU A 893 -12.63 -20.58 -13.68
N GLU A 894 -12.43 -21.65 -12.90
CA GLU A 894 -12.55 -23.04 -13.36
C GLU A 894 -13.96 -23.38 -13.84
N ILE A 895 -15.00 -23.02 -13.08
CA ILE A 895 -16.41 -23.24 -13.45
C ILE A 895 -16.78 -22.40 -14.67
N SER A 896 -16.37 -21.14 -14.74
CA SER A 896 -16.63 -20.26 -15.88
C SER A 896 -15.95 -20.78 -17.16
N LEU A 897 -14.71 -21.29 -17.04
CA LEU A 897 -13.97 -21.90 -18.15
C LEU A 897 -14.59 -23.23 -18.59
N LEU A 898 -14.96 -24.11 -17.68
CA LEU A 898 -15.66 -25.37 -17.99
C LEU A 898 -17.01 -25.11 -18.68
N ILE A 899 -17.76 -24.11 -18.20
CA ILE A 899 -19.08 -23.74 -18.76
C ILE A 899 -18.96 -23.05 -20.12
N ILE A 900 -17.84 -22.40 -20.45
CA ILE A 900 -17.61 -21.89 -21.82
C ILE A 900 -17.13 -23.00 -22.73
N ILE A 901 -16.19 -23.83 -22.27
CA ILE A 901 -15.54 -24.88 -23.06
C ILE A 901 -16.52 -26.00 -23.40
N ILE A 902 -17.35 -26.46 -22.46
CA ILE A 902 -18.24 -27.61 -22.68
C ILE A 902 -19.29 -27.33 -23.77
N PRO A 903 -20.06 -26.23 -23.77
CA PRO A 903 -20.98 -25.89 -24.86
C PRO A 903 -20.25 -25.64 -26.17
N LEU A 904 -19.06 -25.02 -26.16
CA LEU A 904 -18.27 -24.84 -27.38
C LEU A 904 -17.83 -26.19 -27.94
N LEU A 905 -17.39 -27.11 -27.09
CA LEU A 905 -16.98 -28.47 -27.44
C LEU A 905 -18.20 -29.25 -27.97
N ILE A 906 -19.35 -29.17 -27.32
CA ILE A 906 -20.61 -29.78 -27.76
C ILE A 906 -21.05 -29.18 -29.10
N LEU A 907 -20.95 -27.87 -29.29
CA LEU A 907 -21.30 -27.19 -30.54
C LEU A 907 -20.35 -27.64 -31.65
N VAL A 908 -19.04 -27.68 -31.39
CA VAL A 908 -18.01 -28.13 -32.34
C VAL A 908 -18.16 -29.61 -32.66
N ILE A 909 -18.43 -30.47 -31.68
CA ILE A 909 -18.68 -31.91 -31.85
C ILE A 909 -19.98 -32.12 -32.65
N ALA A 910 -21.08 -31.44 -32.29
CA ALA A 910 -22.35 -31.53 -33.00
C ALA A 910 -22.22 -31.00 -34.44
N PHE A 911 -21.48 -29.91 -34.65
CA PHE A 911 -21.21 -29.34 -35.97
C PHE A 911 -20.30 -30.27 -36.77
N LYS A 912 -19.26 -30.85 -36.16
CA LYS A 912 -18.37 -31.86 -36.76
C LYS A 912 -19.17 -33.09 -37.18
N PHE A 913 -19.95 -33.71 -36.31
CA PHE A 913 -20.73 -34.90 -36.67
C PHE A 913 -21.79 -34.61 -37.73
N LYS A 914 -22.46 -33.45 -37.69
CA LYS A 914 -23.51 -33.11 -38.66
C LYS A 914 -22.92 -32.68 -40.02
N MET A 915 -21.81 -31.92 -40.04
CA MET A 915 -21.06 -31.61 -41.26
C MET A 915 -20.40 -32.83 -41.83
N GLN A 916 -19.69 -33.64 -41.03
CA GLN A 916 -19.01 -34.84 -41.48
C GLN A 916 -20.02 -35.85 -42.03
N LYS A 917 -21.19 -36.02 -41.40
CA LYS A 917 -22.28 -36.83 -41.95
C LYS A 917 -22.87 -36.22 -43.23
N SER A 918 -22.95 -34.89 -43.35
CA SER A 918 -23.41 -34.22 -44.59
C SER A 918 -22.39 -34.28 -45.73
N ILE A 919 -21.11 -34.12 -45.43
CA ILE A 919 -19.97 -34.17 -46.34
C ILE A 919 -19.75 -35.61 -46.79
N VAL A 920 -19.72 -36.59 -45.89
CA VAL A 920 -19.63 -38.01 -46.23
C VAL A 920 -20.84 -38.44 -47.07
N ARG A 921 -22.05 -38.00 -46.74
CA ARG A 921 -23.25 -38.33 -47.53
C ARG A 921 -23.24 -37.63 -48.90
N ARG A 922 -22.73 -36.40 -49.01
CA ARG A 922 -22.54 -35.70 -50.29
C ARG A 922 -21.40 -36.29 -51.12
N ILE A 923 -20.29 -36.67 -50.49
CA ILE A 923 -19.17 -37.38 -51.11
C ILE A 923 -19.61 -38.77 -51.55
N ALA A 924 -20.46 -39.47 -50.79
CA ALA A 924 -21.02 -40.76 -51.18
C ALA A 924 -22.01 -40.64 -52.35
N ILE A 925 -22.86 -39.62 -52.36
CA ILE A 925 -23.76 -39.30 -53.49
C ILE A 925 -22.97 -38.81 -54.72
N PHE A 926 -21.85 -38.13 -54.50
CA PHE A 926 -20.96 -37.65 -55.55
C PHE A 926 -20.09 -38.78 -56.11
N SER A 927 -19.58 -39.68 -55.26
CA SER A 927 -18.80 -40.85 -55.64
C SER A 927 -19.66 -41.92 -56.31
N SER A 928 -20.94 -42.05 -55.95
CA SER A 928 -21.87 -42.96 -56.64
C SER A 928 -22.17 -42.52 -58.07
N ASN A 929 -21.96 -41.23 -58.39
CA ASN A 929 -22.14 -40.68 -59.74
C ASN A 929 -20.84 -40.60 -60.55
N LEU A 930 -19.69 -40.87 -59.93
CA LEU A 930 -18.38 -40.93 -60.60
C LEU A 930 -18.06 -42.39 -60.96
N LYS A 931 -18.52 -42.84 -62.14
CA LYS A 931 -18.01 -44.08 -62.74
C LYS A 931 -16.81 -43.76 -63.62
N GLY A 932 -15.60 -44.02 -63.12
CA GLY A 932 -14.36 -43.89 -63.88
C GLY A 932 -13.09 -44.05 -63.02
N PRO A 933 -11.91 -44.29 -63.64
CA PRO A 933 -10.65 -44.68 -63.00
C PRO A 933 -9.99 -43.64 -62.07
N HIS A 934 -10.66 -42.52 -61.77
CA HIS A 934 -10.06 -41.38 -61.05
C HIS A 934 -10.35 -41.34 -59.53
N LEU A 935 -11.14 -42.28 -58.99
CA LEU A 935 -11.49 -42.32 -57.56
C LEU A 935 -10.27 -42.53 -56.61
N PRO A 936 -9.27 -43.36 -56.93
CA PRO A 936 -8.05 -43.49 -56.11
C PRO A 936 -7.25 -42.18 -56.04
N GLN A 937 -7.12 -41.48 -57.17
CA GLN A 937 -6.38 -40.21 -57.27
C GLN A 937 -7.01 -39.06 -56.46
N LEU A 938 -8.33 -39.10 -56.22
CA LEU A 938 -9.01 -38.13 -55.35
C LEU A 938 -8.72 -38.41 -53.87
N LYS A 939 -8.65 -39.69 -53.46
CA LYS A 939 -8.24 -40.08 -52.10
C LYS A 939 -6.81 -39.62 -51.79
N ASP A 940 -5.90 -39.74 -52.75
CA ASP A 940 -4.50 -39.33 -52.57
C ASP A 940 -4.34 -37.80 -52.52
N SER A 941 -5.14 -37.06 -53.30
CA SER A 941 -5.17 -35.58 -53.25
C SER A 941 -5.70 -35.07 -51.90
N ILE A 942 -6.69 -35.76 -51.32
CA ILE A 942 -7.21 -35.46 -49.98
C ILE A 942 -6.15 -35.77 -48.92
N LYS A 943 -5.47 -36.92 -48.99
CA LYS A 943 -4.35 -37.25 -48.07
C LYS A 943 -3.22 -36.22 -48.13
N LEU A 944 -2.87 -35.73 -49.33
CA LEU A 944 -1.85 -34.70 -49.52
C LEU A 944 -2.20 -33.38 -48.81
N SER A 945 -3.50 -33.04 -48.70
CA SER A 945 -3.96 -31.80 -48.02
C SER A 945 -3.93 -31.86 -46.48
N TYR A 946 -3.96 -33.08 -45.92
CA TYR A 946 -3.86 -33.34 -44.48
C TYR A 946 -2.41 -33.61 -44.02
N PHE A 947 -1.52 -34.02 -44.92
CA PHE A 947 -0.11 -34.33 -44.59
C PHE A 947 0.65 -33.15 -43.91
N PRO A 948 0.54 -31.89 -44.35
CA PRO A 948 1.18 -30.76 -43.66
C PRO A 948 0.62 -30.48 -42.25
N GLN A 949 -0.59 -30.95 -41.93
CA GLN A 949 -1.17 -30.81 -40.57
C GLN A 949 -0.60 -31.85 -39.63
N THR A 950 -0.49 -33.10 -40.08
CA THR A 950 0.13 -34.16 -39.28
C THR A 950 1.62 -33.88 -39.08
N PHE A 951 2.31 -33.40 -40.11
CA PHE A 951 3.72 -32.99 -40.02
C PHE A 951 3.93 -31.79 -39.08
N PHE A 952 3.04 -30.79 -39.13
CA PHE A 952 3.08 -29.66 -38.19
C PHE A 952 2.85 -30.12 -36.75
N LEU A 953 1.85 -30.95 -36.48
CA LEU A 953 1.60 -31.48 -35.13
C LEU A 953 2.75 -32.36 -34.63
N LEU A 954 3.39 -33.14 -35.51
CA LEU A 954 4.52 -34.01 -35.19
C LEU A 954 5.82 -33.27 -34.92
N ILE A 955 6.01 -32.05 -35.44
CA ILE A 955 7.20 -31.22 -35.17
C ILE A 955 6.92 -30.25 -34.03
N PHE A 956 5.74 -29.62 -34.03
CA PHE A 956 5.39 -28.58 -33.07
C PHE A 956 5.31 -29.10 -31.64
N ILE A 957 4.73 -30.29 -31.43
CA ILE A 957 4.61 -30.88 -30.10
C ILE A 957 5.99 -31.19 -29.51
N PRO A 958 6.92 -31.89 -30.19
CA PRO A 958 8.28 -32.09 -29.69
C PRO A 958 9.09 -30.81 -29.51
N LEU A 959 8.94 -29.82 -30.41
CA LEU A 959 9.65 -28.55 -30.27
C LEU A 959 9.18 -27.79 -29.03
N MET A 960 7.86 -27.76 -28.80
CA MET A 960 7.28 -27.24 -27.56
C MET A 960 7.84 -27.96 -26.35
N MET A 961 7.84 -29.30 -26.33
CA MET A 961 8.39 -30.08 -25.22
C MET A 961 9.89 -29.85 -24.99
N PHE A 962 10.68 -29.64 -26.05
CA PHE A 962 12.11 -29.37 -25.96
C PHE A 962 12.42 -28.03 -25.28
N PHE A 963 11.64 -26.98 -25.56
CA PHE A 963 11.74 -25.71 -24.84
C PHE A 963 11.12 -25.77 -23.43
N TYR A 964 10.22 -26.73 -23.19
CA TYR A 964 9.49 -26.88 -21.94
C TYR A 964 10.31 -27.46 -20.78
N VAL A 965 11.14 -28.46 -21.07
CA VAL A 965 11.83 -29.25 -20.05
C VAL A 965 12.87 -28.42 -19.26
N PRO A 966 13.75 -27.62 -19.90
CA PRO A 966 14.72 -26.80 -19.17
C PRO A 966 14.05 -25.73 -18.29
N LEU A 967 12.90 -25.24 -18.73
CA LEU A 967 12.11 -24.27 -17.97
C LEU A 967 11.52 -24.88 -16.70
N LEU A 968 10.94 -26.09 -16.80
CA LEU A 968 10.39 -26.81 -15.65
C LEU A 968 11.50 -27.11 -14.63
N GLN A 969 12.71 -27.44 -15.11
CA GLN A 969 13.88 -27.65 -14.27
C GLN A 969 14.30 -26.37 -13.54
N ASN A 970 14.29 -25.20 -14.20
CA ASN A 970 14.59 -23.93 -13.56
C ASN A 970 13.53 -23.54 -12.51
N ILE A 971 12.24 -23.75 -12.78
CA ILE A 971 11.16 -23.47 -11.82
C ILE A 971 11.29 -24.35 -10.58
N VAL A 972 11.50 -25.66 -10.77
CA VAL A 972 11.68 -26.60 -9.67
C VAL A 972 12.95 -26.28 -8.89
N HIS A 973 14.05 -25.93 -9.56
CA HIS A 973 15.28 -25.52 -8.88
C HIS A 973 15.04 -24.27 -8.01
N HIS A 974 14.47 -23.21 -8.57
CA HIS A 974 14.24 -21.96 -7.85
C HIS A 974 13.27 -22.12 -6.65
N ILE A 975 12.22 -22.94 -6.81
CA ILE A 975 11.30 -23.30 -5.72
C ILE A 975 12.02 -24.10 -4.63
N CYS A 976 12.85 -25.08 -5.01
CA CYS A 976 13.43 -26.01 -4.05
C CYS A 976 14.73 -25.52 -3.39
N THR A 977 15.46 -24.58 -3.97
CA THR A 977 16.80 -24.20 -3.44
C THR A 977 16.93 -22.76 -2.99
N GLU A 978 16.08 -21.84 -3.44
CA GLU A 978 16.31 -20.40 -3.22
C GLU A 978 15.33 -19.72 -2.27
N GLY A 979 14.32 -20.45 -1.76
CA GLY A 979 13.30 -19.85 -0.88
C GLY A 979 12.57 -18.68 -1.56
N GLY A 980 12.53 -18.68 -2.90
CA GLY A 980 11.97 -17.60 -3.70
C GLY A 980 10.55 -17.30 -3.26
N SER A 981 10.25 -16.02 -3.10
CA SER A 981 8.90 -15.60 -2.73
C SER A 981 7.92 -16.07 -3.81
N LEU A 982 6.66 -16.26 -3.44
CA LEU A 982 5.60 -16.63 -4.40
C LEU A 982 5.57 -15.66 -5.61
N ILE A 983 5.96 -14.40 -5.38
CA ILE A 983 6.08 -13.33 -6.38
C ILE A 983 7.17 -13.64 -7.42
N ASP A 984 8.32 -14.15 -7.02
CA ASP A 984 9.44 -14.46 -7.92
C ASP A 984 9.09 -15.60 -8.88
N ILE A 985 8.44 -16.64 -8.34
CA ILE A 985 7.93 -17.78 -9.11
C ILE A 985 6.88 -17.31 -10.13
N GLN A 986 6.01 -16.38 -9.73
CA GLN A 986 4.93 -15.86 -10.58
C GLN A 986 5.44 -14.95 -11.70
N ASN A 987 6.35 -14.02 -11.41
CA ASN A 987 6.97 -13.17 -12.42
C ASN A 987 7.71 -13.99 -13.48
N TYR A 988 8.34 -15.09 -13.04
CA TYR A 988 9.00 -16.03 -13.94
C TYR A 988 8.00 -16.78 -14.84
N ILE A 989 6.84 -17.22 -14.32
CA ILE A 989 5.77 -17.85 -15.10
C ILE A 989 5.17 -16.87 -16.13
N ILE A 990 4.95 -15.61 -15.77
CA ILE A 990 4.36 -14.58 -16.65
C ILE A 990 5.30 -14.22 -17.80
N SER A 991 6.57 -13.92 -17.51
CA SER A 991 7.59 -13.65 -18.53
C SER A 991 7.70 -14.81 -19.54
N THR A 992 7.49 -16.03 -19.06
CA THR A 992 7.49 -17.22 -19.87
C THR A 992 6.22 -17.33 -20.73
N LEU A 993 5.04 -17.03 -20.19
CA LEU A 993 3.78 -16.99 -20.93
C LEU A 993 3.83 -16.01 -22.10
N ASP A 994 4.40 -14.82 -21.92
CA ASP A 994 4.57 -13.84 -22.99
C ASP A 994 5.43 -14.39 -24.14
N ARG A 995 6.52 -15.09 -23.82
CA ARG A 995 7.38 -15.75 -24.82
C ARG A 995 6.64 -16.87 -25.54
N TYR A 996 5.76 -17.61 -24.87
CA TYR A 996 4.92 -18.64 -25.51
C TYR A 996 3.89 -18.06 -26.47
N ILE A 997 3.22 -16.97 -26.07
CA ILE A 997 2.25 -16.28 -26.92
C ILE A 997 2.95 -15.77 -28.18
N LEU A 998 4.15 -15.18 -28.04
CA LEU A 998 4.95 -14.73 -29.17
C LEU A 998 5.39 -15.89 -30.08
N LEU A 999 5.87 -17.01 -29.51
CA LEU A 999 6.31 -18.18 -30.27
C LEU A 999 5.13 -18.85 -31.00
N PHE A 1000 3.96 -18.92 -30.37
CA PHE A 1000 2.73 -19.41 -30.99
C PHE A 1000 2.30 -18.50 -32.13
N ALA A 1001 2.30 -17.18 -31.93
CA ALA A 1001 1.94 -16.21 -32.97
C ALA A 1001 2.90 -16.26 -34.17
N LEU A 1002 4.21 -16.31 -33.93
CA LEU A 1002 5.23 -16.45 -34.98
C LEU A 1002 5.09 -17.76 -35.75
N THR A 1003 4.88 -18.87 -35.04
CA THR A 1003 4.71 -20.18 -35.68
C THR A 1003 3.42 -20.24 -36.50
N PHE A 1004 2.34 -19.64 -36.00
CA PHE A 1004 1.08 -19.53 -36.72
C PHE A 1004 1.24 -18.68 -38.00
N LEU A 1005 1.94 -17.55 -37.91
CA LEU A 1005 2.28 -16.68 -39.04
C LEU A 1005 3.14 -17.40 -40.10
N LEU A 1006 4.11 -18.22 -39.70
CA LEU A 1006 4.95 -19.00 -40.61
C LEU A 1006 4.19 -20.16 -41.25
N TYR A 1007 3.21 -20.74 -40.56
CA TYR A 1007 2.42 -21.88 -41.05
C TYR A 1007 1.32 -21.46 -42.04
N LEU A 1008 0.75 -20.27 -41.85
CA LEU A 1008 -0.41 -19.77 -42.60
C LEU A 1008 -0.20 -19.75 -44.14
N PRO A 1009 0.96 -19.30 -44.69
CA PRO A 1009 1.17 -19.23 -46.14
C PRO A 1009 1.19 -20.61 -46.81
N PHE A 1010 1.87 -21.59 -46.22
CA PHE A 1010 1.94 -22.96 -46.75
C PHE A 1010 0.55 -23.61 -46.78
N LYS A 1011 -0.29 -23.29 -45.81
CA LYS A 1011 -1.68 -23.78 -45.73
C LYS A 1011 -2.61 -23.11 -46.73
N ILE A 1012 -2.53 -21.79 -46.89
CA ILE A 1012 -3.26 -21.06 -47.94
C ILE A 1012 -2.90 -21.63 -49.32
N TYR A 1013 -1.62 -21.88 -49.56
CA TYR A 1013 -1.12 -22.47 -50.79
C TYR A 1013 -1.63 -23.91 -51.00
N GLY A 1014 -1.62 -24.75 -49.96
CA GLY A 1014 -2.17 -26.10 -50.01
C GLY A 1014 -3.69 -26.16 -50.26
N ILE A 1015 -4.45 -25.23 -49.66
CA ILE A 1015 -5.90 -25.09 -49.90
C ILE A 1015 -6.16 -24.64 -51.35
N TYR A 1016 -5.36 -23.71 -51.86
CA TYR A 1016 -5.44 -23.26 -53.25
C TYR A 1016 -5.15 -24.39 -54.25
N LEU A 1017 -4.05 -25.12 -54.05
CA LEU A 1017 -3.68 -26.25 -54.92
C LEU A 1017 -4.68 -27.41 -54.83
N GLY A 1018 -5.16 -27.74 -53.62
CA GLY A 1018 -6.21 -28.75 -53.44
C GLY A 1018 -7.52 -28.33 -54.08
N GLY A 1019 -7.89 -27.05 -53.96
CA GLY A 1019 -9.09 -26.49 -54.56
C GLY A 1019 -9.01 -26.47 -56.09
N ARG A 1020 -7.84 -26.14 -56.65
CA ARG A 1020 -7.54 -26.21 -58.08
C ARG A 1020 -7.58 -27.65 -58.60
N SER A 1021 -6.96 -28.60 -57.90
CA SER A 1021 -7.01 -30.01 -58.27
C SER A 1021 -8.44 -30.58 -58.27
N ILE A 1022 -9.27 -30.18 -57.30
CA ILE A 1022 -10.68 -30.56 -57.26
C ILE A 1022 -11.45 -29.88 -58.40
N SER A 1023 -11.17 -28.62 -58.69
CA SER A 1023 -11.76 -27.85 -59.80
C SER A 1023 -11.49 -28.50 -61.15
N ASP A 1024 -10.21 -28.78 -61.45
CA ASP A 1024 -9.76 -29.37 -62.71
C ASP A 1024 -10.36 -30.76 -62.92
N LYS A 1025 -10.54 -31.55 -61.85
CA LYS A 1025 -11.10 -32.91 -61.94
C LYS A 1025 -12.63 -32.97 -61.95
N THR A 1026 -13.33 -31.90 -61.53
CA THR A 1026 -14.80 -31.90 -61.39
C THR A 1026 -15.51 -30.95 -62.34
N GLY A 1027 -14.77 -30.13 -63.11
CA GLY A 1027 -15.33 -29.13 -64.01
C GLY A 1027 -16.06 -27.98 -63.29
N GLN A 1028 -15.93 -27.88 -61.96
CA GLN A 1028 -16.49 -26.80 -61.14
C GLN A 1028 -15.48 -25.64 -61.04
N PRO A 1029 -15.93 -24.38 -60.87
CA PRO A 1029 -15.02 -23.25 -60.66
C PRO A 1029 -14.14 -23.44 -59.43
N THR A 1030 -12.88 -23.02 -59.53
CA THR A 1030 -11.85 -23.21 -58.49
C THR A 1030 -12.24 -22.62 -57.14
N SER A 1031 -13.08 -21.59 -57.15
CA SER A 1031 -13.66 -21.00 -55.96
C SER A 1031 -14.39 -22.00 -55.06
N ASP A 1032 -15.09 -22.99 -55.61
CA ASP A 1032 -15.97 -23.87 -54.84
C ASP A 1032 -15.17 -25.03 -54.19
N GLY A 1033 -14.11 -25.50 -54.86
CA GLY A 1033 -13.14 -26.45 -54.30
C GLY A 1033 -12.28 -25.84 -53.19
N VAL A 1034 -11.81 -24.60 -53.39
CA VAL A 1034 -11.12 -23.80 -52.37
C VAL A 1034 -12.04 -23.59 -51.16
N LEU A 1035 -13.31 -23.25 -51.38
CA LEU A 1035 -14.28 -22.99 -50.31
C LEU A 1035 -14.54 -24.21 -49.41
N MET A 1036 -14.66 -25.41 -49.99
CA MET A 1036 -14.86 -26.64 -49.21
C MET A 1036 -13.63 -26.99 -48.36
N LEU A 1037 -12.43 -26.80 -48.91
CA LEU A 1037 -11.17 -27.02 -48.17
C LEU A 1037 -10.95 -25.97 -47.08
N THR A 1038 -11.29 -24.70 -47.32
CA THR A 1038 -11.24 -23.63 -46.32
C THR A 1038 -12.20 -23.88 -45.14
N ALA A 1039 -13.42 -24.38 -45.42
CA ALA A 1039 -14.39 -24.68 -44.35
C ALA A 1039 -13.96 -25.86 -43.47
N SER A 1040 -13.42 -26.93 -44.08
CA SER A 1040 -12.80 -28.03 -43.33
C SER A 1040 -11.57 -27.56 -42.55
N TYR A 1041 -10.78 -26.65 -43.11
CA TYR A 1041 -9.60 -26.09 -42.47
C TYR A 1041 -9.94 -25.25 -41.23
N LEU A 1042 -10.89 -24.31 -41.34
CA LEU A 1042 -11.31 -23.49 -40.20
C LEU A 1042 -11.84 -24.35 -39.06
N LEU A 1043 -12.57 -25.43 -39.37
CA LEU A 1043 -13.05 -26.37 -38.37
C LEU A 1043 -11.89 -27.10 -37.69
N THR A 1044 -10.92 -27.62 -38.45
CA THR A 1044 -9.76 -28.32 -37.88
C THR A 1044 -8.88 -27.37 -37.07
N LEU A 1045 -8.64 -26.15 -37.55
CA LEU A 1045 -7.85 -25.14 -36.84
C LEU A 1045 -8.52 -24.74 -35.54
N THR A 1046 -9.84 -24.53 -35.55
CA THR A 1046 -10.61 -24.25 -34.34
C THR A 1046 -10.48 -25.40 -33.34
N LEU A 1047 -10.57 -26.65 -33.81
CA LEU A 1047 -10.36 -27.84 -32.97
C LEU A 1047 -8.95 -27.93 -32.40
N THR A 1048 -7.92 -27.65 -33.20
CA THR A 1048 -6.52 -27.67 -32.74
C THR A 1048 -6.29 -26.57 -31.69
N ILE A 1049 -6.76 -25.35 -31.93
CA ILE A 1049 -6.66 -24.25 -30.95
C ILE A 1049 -7.35 -24.64 -29.64
N LEU A 1050 -8.57 -25.20 -29.72
CA LEU A 1050 -9.32 -25.63 -28.53
C LEU A 1050 -8.63 -26.77 -27.77
N VAL A 1051 -8.05 -27.74 -28.48
CA VAL A 1051 -7.33 -28.86 -27.86
C VAL A 1051 -6.02 -28.39 -27.22
N THR A 1052 -5.24 -27.56 -27.92
CA THR A 1052 -4.01 -26.98 -27.36
C THR A 1052 -4.33 -26.13 -26.12
N PHE A 1053 -5.37 -25.29 -26.20
CA PHE A 1053 -5.83 -24.49 -25.06
C PHE A 1053 -6.28 -25.35 -23.87
N TYR A 1054 -7.01 -26.45 -24.14
CA TYR A 1054 -7.41 -27.41 -23.11
C TYR A 1054 -6.21 -28.08 -22.43
N PHE A 1055 -5.20 -28.50 -23.19
CA PHE A 1055 -3.99 -29.11 -22.61
C PHE A 1055 -3.15 -28.10 -21.81
N THR A 1056 -3.05 -26.85 -22.27
CA THR A 1056 -2.40 -25.77 -21.50
C THR A 1056 -3.13 -25.53 -20.18
N LEU A 1057 -4.46 -25.52 -20.17
CA LEU A 1057 -5.27 -25.39 -18.94
C LEU A 1057 -5.12 -26.58 -17.99
N LEU A 1058 -5.18 -27.81 -18.52
CA LEU A 1058 -4.98 -29.02 -17.72
C LEU A 1058 -3.58 -29.04 -17.07
N PHE A 1059 -2.57 -28.51 -17.75
CA PHE A 1059 -1.24 -28.35 -17.20
C PHE A 1059 -1.18 -27.36 -16.03
N PHE A 1060 -1.83 -26.20 -16.15
CA PHE A 1060 -1.92 -25.23 -15.04
C PHE A 1060 -2.64 -25.82 -13.84
N TYR A 1061 -3.71 -26.60 -14.06
CA TYR A 1061 -4.39 -27.33 -13.00
C TYR A 1061 -3.46 -28.30 -12.27
N ILE A 1062 -2.63 -29.07 -13.01
CA ILE A 1062 -1.68 -30.01 -12.40
C ILE A 1062 -0.57 -29.30 -11.62
N LEU A 1063 0.01 -28.21 -12.15
CA LEU A 1063 1.02 -27.44 -11.43
C LEU A 1063 0.47 -26.81 -10.15
N ASN A 1064 -0.74 -26.27 -10.21
CA ASN A 1064 -1.36 -25.62 -9.05
C ASN A 1064 -1.75 -26.67 -7.99
N PHE A 1065 -2.30 -27.81 -8.41
CA PHE A 1065 -2.56 -28.94 -7.51
C PHE A 1065 -1.28 -29.45 -6.83
N LEU A 1066 -0.18 -29.59 -7.58
CA LEU A 1066 1.11 -29.99 -7.03
C LEU A 1066 1.72 -28.92 -6.11
N GLY A 1067 1.63 -27.63 -6.47
CA GLY A 1067 2.10 -26.52 -5.63
C GLY A 1067 1.31 -26.41 -4.32
N VAL A 1068 -0.02 -26.41 -4.39
CA VAL A 1068 -0.91 -26.32 -3.22
C VAL A 1068 -0.75 -27.53 -2.28
N SER A 1069 -0.56 -28.74 -2.82
CA SER A 1069 -0.37 -29.95 -2.00
C SER A 1069 0.96 -29.95 -1.23
N PHE A 1070 2.02 -29.32 -1.78
CA PHE A 1070 3.31 -29.21 -1.11
C PHE A 1070 3.30 -28.22 0.06
N PHE A 1071 2.51 -27.14 -0.01
CA PHE A 1071 2.43 -26.15 1.07
C PHE A 1071 1.46 -26.52 2.20
N VAL A 1072 0.39 -27.30 1.92
CA VAL A 1072 -0.55 -27.75 2.96
C VAL A 1072 0.03 -28.85 3.88
N SER A 1073 1.21 -29.40 3.55
CA SER A 1073 1.87 -30.45 4.34
C SER A 1073 3.13 -29.99 5.09
N SER A 1074 3.46 -28.69 5.05
CA SER A 1074 4.64 -28.13 5.74
C SER A 1074 4.35 -26.89 6.60
N SER A 1075 3.08 -26.60 6.90
CA SER A 1075 2.67 -25.71 8.01
C SER A 1075 2.47 -26.50 9.30
#